data_AF-A0A7H8PNL8-F1
#
_entry.id   AF-A0A7H8PNL8-F1
#
_cell.length_a   1.000
_cell.length_b   1.000
_cell.length_c   1.000
_cell.angle_alpha   90.00
_cell.angle_beta   90.00
_cell.angle_gamma   90.00
#
_symmetry.space_group_name_H-M   'P 1'
#
loop_
_entity.id
_entity.type
_entity.pdbx_description
1 polymer ?
#
loop_
_entity_poly.entity_id
_entity_poly.type
_entity_poly.pdbx_seq_one_letter_code
_entity_poly.pdbx_strand_id
1 'polypeptide(L)'
;MKKTILFLLILVTAFSCINTENVVVPTLTNVEKFQSIIDSIYKANPQSIGIIVHIESPKNGISWSKSAGYSNKATKTKLLANQPVLIASNIKTYVSAAILRLQEEGKLNIEDPIEKHLSEKTTILFRDDGYELDKIKIKHLLSHTSGINDYVNMDYFEFINKNPKHRWTRDEQLKLATIAGEPAGKPQEIFKYADVNYLLATEIIEQKSEKPFYTAIRELLKYNESGLKNTWFPTLEEKPTHTKKLAHQYWNEKNWGERKLNFDWDSYNHDISWDLYGGGGIATNMKELAQFSYNLFNGKIIKNKEVLSLIKTDVKTTDGITKNYRLGIADASIKGLQSLGHGGFWGTQVFHITQLDASISICVLERNGKMKIIESVLNTLTTELTKQIYPTEHILHENYELYKVKNSKATLVLFPGGALTAKETKEEFDIITTAAANQVSILFMNFNRHLWIDNTTTEQLAEELETIFDENHLKAENICIGGVSIGGNVALTLSNHLYQNKSDIAPKGTFIVDSPIDLYALYESSIKDIENPKLDEERLAEPKWIANYFEEEFTKDSLLQNIQRVSPFTLENKYTNVPYLKNSKLRFYTEPDSIWWKENRKTDFQSTNAYVIQKIAKDLKAKNWNKLELIETENKGYRANGDRHPHSWSIVNTRKLIEWVKQ
;
A
#
# COMPACT_ATOMS: atom_id res chain seq x y z
N MET A 1 23.16 -68.72 41.16
CA MET A 1 22.58 -69.27 39.91
C MET A 1 22.26 -68.11 38.97
N LYS A 2 23.19 -67.78 38.07
CA LYS A 2 23.00 -66.80 36.99
C LYS A 2 22.92 -67.61 35.69
N LYS A 3 21.83 -67.48 34.93
CA LYS A 3 21.66 -68.17 33.65
C LYS A 3 22.03 -67.24 32.50
N THR A 4 22.93 -67.78 31.68
CA THR A 4 23.45 -67.24 30.43
C THR A 4 22.49 -67.54 29.27
N ILE A 5 22.56 -66.67 28.28
CA ILE A 5 21.89 -66.56 26.97
C ILE A 5 22.04 -67.81 26.06
N LEU A 6 21.00 -68.16 25.29
CA LEU A 6 21.12 -68.60 23.88
C LEU A 6 19.80 -68.55 23.07
N PHE A 7 19.83 -67.81 21.95
CA PHE A 7 19.11 -67.87 20.66
C PHE A 7 17.62 -68.29 20.53
N LEU A 8 16.85 -67.46 19.81
CA LEU A 8 16.27 -67.87 18.52
C LEU A 8 15.92 -66.66 17.63
N LEU A 9 16.53 -66.62 16.44
CA LEU A 9 16.22 -65.73 15.33
C LEU A 9 15.01 -66.32 14.58
N ILE A 10 13.89 -65.60 14.48
CA ILE A 10 12.83 -65.91 13.52
C ILE A 10 12.60 -64.69 12.64
N LEU A 11 13.06 -64.80 11.40
CA LEU A 11 12.72 -63.92 10.28
C LEU A 11 11.27 -64.24 9.87
N VAL A 12 10.35 -63.29 10.02
CA VAL A 12 9.05 -63.33 9.33
C VAL A 12 8.97 -62.11 8.43
N THR A 13 9.20 -62.34 7.14
CA THR A 13 8.86 -61.40 6.07
C THR A 13 7.35 -61.44 5.85
N ALA A 14 6.65 -60.39 6.29
CA ALA A 14 5.25 -60.16 5.92
C ALA A 14 5.19 -58.93 5.00
N PHE A 15 5.03 -59.20 3.70
CA PHE A 15 4.50 -58.24 2.74
C PHE A 15 3.13 -57.78 3.23
N SER A 16 2.98 -56.50 3.56
CA SER A 16 1.67 -55.87 3.66
C SER A 16 1.67 -54.60 2.81
N CYS A 17 0.73 -54.57 1.88
CA CYS A 17 0.45 -53.43 1.03
C CYS A 17 0.09 -52.24 1.92
N ILE A 18 0.90 -51.18 1.89
CA ILE A 18 0.53 -49.90 2.46
C ILE A 18 -0.42 -49.26 1.45
N ASN A 19 -1.71 -49.41 1.68
CA ASN A 19 -2.69 -48.46 1.14
C ASN A 19 -2.34 -47.10 1.72
N THR A 20 -1.79 -46.22 0.90
CA THR A 20 -1.71 -44.79 1.21
C THR A 20 -3.13 -44.24 1.16
N GLU A 21 -3.87 -44.38 2.25
CA GLU A 21 -5.03 -43.53 2.50
C GLU A 21 -4.52 -42.09 2.45
N ASN A 22 -4.93 -41.36 1.42
CA ASN A 22 -4.80 -39.92 1.36
C ASN A 22 -5.48 -39.36 2.62
N VAL A 23 -4.67 -39.00 3.63
CA VAL A 23 -5.15 -38.19 4.75
C VAL A 23 -5.57 -36.86 4.14
N VAL A 24 -6.86 -36.73 3.85
CA VAL A 24 -7.48 -35.46 3.50
C VAL A 24 -7.41 -34.62 4.77
N VAL A 25 -6.35 -33.83 4.88
CA VAL A 25 -6.30 -32.72 5.86
C VAL A 25 -7.51 -31.84 5.52
N PRO A 26 -8.45 -31.61 6.46
CA PRO A 26 -9.61 -30.78 6.19
C PRO A 26 -9.12 -29.40 5.75
N THR A 27 -9.44 -29.01 4.51
CA THR A 27 -9.23 -27.64 4.05
C THR A 27 -10.11 -26.75 4.90
N LEU A 28 -9.49 -25.92 5.75
CA LEU A 28 -10.20 -24.98 6.62
C LEU A 28 -11.20 -24.18 5.78
N THR A 29 -12.42 -24.03 6.29
CA THR A 29 -13.36 -23.09 5.71
C THR A 29 -12.76 -21.67 5.77
N ASN A 30 -13.14 -20.78 4.85
CA ASN A 30 -12.67 -19.39 4.85
C ASN A 30 -12.86 -18.71 6.23
N VAL A 31 -13.90 -19.10 6.96
CA VAL A 31 -14.23 -18.59 8.30
C VAL A 31 -13.19 -19.01 9.35
N GLU A 32 -12.71 -20.25 9.32
CA GLU A 32 -11.71 -20.78 10.25
C GLU A 32 -10.32 -20.23 9.92
N LYS A 33 -10.00 -20.13 8.63
CA LYS A 33 -8.74 -19.56 8.14
C LYS A 33 -8.53 -18.13 8.62
N PHE A 34 -9.54 -17.26 8.47
CA PHE A 34 -9.40 -15.89 8.92
C PHE A 34 -9.36 -15.76 10.46
N GLN A 35 -10.05 -16.61 11.22
CA GLN A 35 -9.91 -16.59 12.70
C GLN A 35 -8.49 -16.97 13.10
N SER A 36 -7.92 -18.03 12.49
CA SER A 36 -6.55 -18.47 12.77
C SER A 36 -5.51 -17.37 12.50
N ILE A 37 -5.70 -16.58 11.44
CA ILE A 37 -4.86 -15.41 11.13
C ILE A 37 -4.90 -14.39 12.28
N ILE A 38 -6.09 -14.02 12.75
CA ILE A 38 -6.23 -13.05 13.84
C ILE A 38 -5.67 -13.58 15.16
N ASP A 39 -5.90 -14.85 15.48
CA ASP A 39 -5.36 -15.49 16.68
C ASP A 39 -3.82 -15.54 16.65
N SER A 40 -3.24 -15.87 15.49
CA SER A 40 -1.79 -15.90 15.29
C SER A 40 -1.17 -14.52 15.49
N ILE A 41 -1.74 -13.49 14.85
CA ILE A 41 -1.26 -12.10 14.99
C ILE A 41 -1.42 -11.61 16.43
N TYR A 42 -2.55 -11.90 17.08
CA TYR A 42 -2.75 -11.55 18.49
C TYR A 42 -1.72 -12.25 19.39
N LYS A 43 -1.47 -13.55 19.20
CA LYS A 43 -0.47 -14.31 19.96
C LYS A 43 0.96 -13.78 19.76
N ALA A 44 1.30 -13.34 18.56
CA ALA A 44 2.59 -12.72 18.25
C ALA A 44 2.77 -11.33 18.89
N ASN A 45 1.68 -10.73 19.41
CA ASN A 45 1.69 -9.39 20.02
C ASN A 45 1.13 -9.46 21.45
N PRO A 46 1.88 -10.03 22.42
CA PRO A 46 1.38 -10.28 23.78
C PRO A 46 1.00 -9.02 24.58
N GLN A 47 1.42 -7.83 24.13
CA GLN A 47 1.02 -6.56 24.71
C GLN A 47 -0.36 -6.08 24.22
N SER A 48 -0.91 -6.72 23.18
CA SER A 48 -2.20 -6.36 22.63
C SER A 48 -3.33 -6.73 23.59
N ILE A 49 -4.28 -5.83 23.77
CA ILE A 49 -5.44 -6.05 24.64
C ILE A 49 -6.52 -6.78 23.85
N GLY A 50 -6.77 -6.34 22.63
CA GLY A 50 -7.72 -7.02 21.75
C GLY A 50 -7.80 -6.42 20.36
N ILE A 51 -8.19 -7.27 19.42
CA ILE A 51 -8.34 -6.96 17.99
C ILE A 51 -9.76 -7.30 17.59
N ILE A 52 -10.43 -6.40 16.87
CA ILE A 52 -11.69 -6.65 16.16
C ILE A 52 -11.46 -6.35 14.70
N VAL A 53 -11.94 -7.20 13.80
CA VAL A 53 -11.82 -6.96 12.35
C VAL A 53 -13.08 -7.41 11.63
N HIS A 54 -13.40 -6.73 10.53
CA HIS A 54 -14.45 -7.10 9.62
C HIS A 54 -14.01 -6.92 8.16
N ILE A 55 -14.46 -7.83 7.29
CA ILE A 55 -14.34 -7.74 5.83
C ILE A 55 -15.75 -7.74 5.25
N GLU A 56 -16.08 -6.72 4.46
CA GLU A 56 -17.35 -6.58 3.74
C GLU A 56 -17.08 -6.53 2.22
N SER A 57 -17.51 -7.56 1.49
CA SER A 57 -17.50 -7.61 0.03
C SER A 57 -18.71 -8.41 -0.52
N PRO A 58 -19.93 -7.83 -0.47
CA PRO A 58 -21.15 -8.47 -0.93
C PRO A 58 -21.13 -9.02 -2.35
N LYS A 59 -20.49 -8.33 -3.32
CA LYS A 59 -20.40 -8.83 -4.70
C LYS A 59 -19.63 -10.15 -4.81
N ASN A 60 -18.74 -10.42 -3.87
CA ASN A 60 -17.96 -11.66 -3.78
C ASN A 60 -18.53 -12.66 -2.76
N GLY A 61 -19.69 -12.36 -2.16
CA GLY A 61 -20.33 -13.22 -1.15
C GLY A 61 -19.59 -13.26 0.20
N ILE A 62 -18.80 -12.23 0.53
CA ILE A 62 -17.96 -12.21 1.74
C ILE A 62 -18.50 -11.16 2.71
N SER A 63 -18.83 -11.60 3.93
CA SER A 63 -19.09 -10.73 5.09
C SER A 63 -18.69 -11.49 6.34
N TRP A 64 -17.65 -11.03 7.02
CA TRP A 64 -17.04 -11.78 8.13
C TRP A 64 -16.56 -10.82 9.21
N SER A 65 -16.78 -11.15 10.48
CA SER A 65 -16.25 -10.40 11.62
C SER A 65 -15.57 -11.37 12.58
N LYS A 66 -14.37 -11.06 13.06
CA LYS A 66 -13.75 -11.79 14.18
C LYS A 66 -13.08 -10.87 15.17
N SER A 67 -12.73 -11.46 16.30
CA SER A 67 -11.99 -10.82 17.36
C SER A 67 -11.02 -11.78 18.03
N ALA A 68 -10.00 -11.21 18.68
CA ALA A 68 -9.12 -11.89 19.61
C ALA A 68 -8.85 -10.98 20.82
N GLY A 69 -8.59 -11.59 21.99
CA GLY A 69 -8.30 -10.86 23.22
C GLY A 69 -9.52 -10.45 24.05
N TYR A 70 -9.40 -9.33 24.76
CA TYR A 70 -10.28 -8.94 25.85
C TYR A 70 -10.92 -7.56 25.60
N SER A 71 -12.22 -7.45 25.88
CA SER A 71 -12.98 -6.20 25.84
C SER A 71 -12.71 -5.28 27.04
N ASN A 72 -12.13 -5.82 28.11
CA ASN A 72 -11.73 -5.07 29.29
C ASN A 72 -10.44 -5.69 29.85
N LYS A 73 -9.39 -4.87 29.98
CA LYS A 73 -8.05 -5.29 30.39
C LYS A 73 -8.01 -5.84 31.82
N ALA A 74 -8.81 -5.27 32.73
CA ALA A 74 -8.82 -5.59 34.16
C ALA A 74 -9.63 -6.87 34.45
N THR A 75 -10.86 -6.95 33.93
CA THR A 75 -11.75 -8.09 34.18
C THR A 75 -11.48 -9.28 33.27
N LYS A 76 -10.66 -9.09 32.22
CA LYS A 76 -10.40 -10.10 31.17
C LYS A 76 -11.69 -10.62 30.53
N THR A 77 -12.71 -9.77 30.41
CA THR A 77 -13.95 -10.10 29.68
C THR A 77 -13.61 -10.33 28.20
N LYS A 78 -14.01 -11.48 27.64
CA LYS A 78 -13.74 -11.83 26.24
C LYS A 78 -14.26 -10.77 25.27
N LEU A 79 -13.45 -10.42 24.27
CA LEU A 79 -13.83 -9.51 23.19
C LEU A 79 -14.73 -10.21 22.17
N LEU A 80 -15.87 -9.59 21.86
CA LEU A 80 -16.81 -10.08 20.85
C LEU A 80 -16.68 -9.29 19.55
N ALA A 81 -16.74 -9.98 18.41
CA ALA A 81 -16.54 -9.38 17.09
C ALA A 81 -17.60 -8.31 16.70
N ASN A 82 -18.77 -8.32 17.35
CA ASN A 82 -19.84 -7.36 17.11
C ASN A 82 -19.97 -6.29 18.21
N GLN A 83 -19.00 -6.19 19.12
CA GLN A 83 -19.01 -5.10 20.10
C GLN A 83 -18.74 -3.76 19.42
N PRO A 84 -19.52 -2.72 19.75
CA PRO A 84 -19.25 -1.38 19.27
C PRO A 84 -18.04 -0.77 19.98
N VAL A 85 -17.38 0.17 19.30
CA VAL A 85 -16.25 0.96 19.76
C VAL A 85 -16.46 2.42 19.36
N LEU A 86 -15.73 3.35 19.99
CA LEU A 86 -15.64 4.72 19.52
C LEU A 86 -14.69 4.76 18.32
N ILE A 87 -15.15 5.31 17.20
CA ILE A 87 -14.35 5.28 15.96
C ILE A 87 -13.48 6.51 15.73
N ALA A 88 -13.64 7.54 16.58
CA ALA A 88 -12.94 8.82 16.44
C ALA A 88 -13.02 9.32 14.98
N SER A 89 -11.94 9.87 14.45
CA SER A 89 -11.92 10.58 13.16
C SER A 89 -12.41 9.82 11.91
N ASN A 90 -12.74 8.53 12.00
CA ASN A 90 -13.52 7.87 10.94
C ASN A 90 -14.87 8.56 10.68
N ILE A 91 -15.45 9.30 11.64
CA ILE A 91 -16.66 10.11 11.45
C ILE A 91 -16.51 11.16 10.33
N LYS A 92 -15.30 11.61 10.03
CA LYS A 92 -15.07 12.63 9.00
C LYS A 92 -15.60 12.19 7.64
N THR A 93 -15.43 10.92 7.30
CA THR A 93 -16.01 10.34 6.07
C THR A 93 -17.54 10.40 6.07
N TYR A 94 -18.20 10.24 7.23
CA TYR A 94 -19.65 10.37 7.36
C TYR A 94 -20.09 11.82 7.18
N VAL A 95 -19.42 12.77 7.85
CA VAL A 95 -19.72 14.20 7.72
C VAL A 95 -19.52 14.66 6.27
N SER A 96 -18.43 14.28 5.62
CA SER A 96 -18.19 14.58 4.20
C SER A 96 -19.27 13.98 3.30
N ALA A 97 -19.65 12.72 3.53
CA ALA A 97 -20.74 12.10 2.76
C ALA A 97 -22.08 12.82 2.98
N ALA A 98 -22.36 13.33 4.18
CA ALA A 98 -23.58 14.07 4.47
C ALA A 98 -23.59 15.44 3.77
N ILE A 99 -22.46 16.16 3.75
CA ILE A 99 -22.30 17.38 2.95
C ILE A 99 -22.53 17.10 1.46
N LEU A 100 -21.94 16.03 0.92
CA LEU A 100 -22.14 15.67 -0.48
C LEU A 100 -23.58 15.23 -0.78
N ARG A 101 -24.30 14.63 0.18
CA ARG A 101 -25.73 14.35 0.06
C ARG A 101 -26.57 15.63 0.03
N LEU A 102 -26.23 16.64 0.83
CA LEU A 102 -26.86 17.96 0.74
C LEU A 102 -26.60 18.62 -0.62
N GLN A 103 -25.40 18.46 -1.17
CA GLN A 103 -25.10 18.91 -2.54
C GLN A 103 -25.90 18.15 -3.60
N GLU A 104 -26.04 16.83 -3.47
CA GLU A 104 -26.87 16.02 -4.36
C GLU A 104 -28.35 16.45 -4.30
N GLU A 105 -28.82 16.95 -3.16
CA GLU A 105 -30.15 17.54 -2.97
C GLU A 105 -30.25 19.00 -3.42
N GLY A 106 -29.17 19.60 -3.94
CA GLY A 106 -29.14 20.98 -4.40
C GLY A 106 -29.19 22.04 -3.28
N LYS A 107 -28.91 21.67 -2.03
CA LYS A 107 -29.00 22.56 -0.85
C LYS A 107 -27.75 23.41 -0.61
N LEU A 108 -26.61 22.97 -1.14
CA LEU A 108 -25.32 23.66 -1.05
C LEU A 108 -24.41 23.22 -2.20
N ASN A 109 -23.29 23.92 -2.39
CA ASN A 109 -22.19 23.48 -3.23
C ASN A 109 -20.89 23.48 -2.41
N ILE A 110 -20.02 22.46 -2.54
CA ILE A 110 -18.73 22.43 -1.83
C ILE A 110 -17.80 23.60 -2.19
N GLU A 111 -18.08 24.31 -3.29
CA GLU A 111 -17.39 25.54 -3.71
C GLU A 111 -17.93 26.80 -3.03
N ASP A 112 -19.03 26.72 -2.28
CA ASP A 112 -19.61 27.87 -1.59
C ASP A 112 -18.71 28.32 -0.43
N PRO A 113 -18.61 29.64 -0.19
CA PRO A 113 -18.03 30.18 1.04
C PRO A 113 -18.79 29.68 2.26
N ILE A 114 -18.06 29.30 3.31
CA ILE A 114 -18.66 28.76 4.54
C ILE A 114 -19.49 29.81 5.28
N GLU A 115 -19.18 31.09 5.12
CA GLU A 115 -19.94 32.21 5.71
C GLU A 115 -21.45 32.13 5.39
N LYS A 116 -21.81 31.68 4.18
CA LYS A 116 -23.22 31.57 3.75
C LYS A 116 -24.01 30.47 4.47
N HIS A 117 -23.34 29.68 5.29
CA HIS A 117 -23.85 28.40 5.80
C HIS A 117 -23.62 28.20 7.30
N LEU A 118 -22.97 29.16 7.95
CA LEU A 118 -22.77 29.17 9.40
C LEU A 118 -23.82 30.06 10.07
N SER A 119 -24.03 29.85 11.37
CA SER A 119 -24.83 30.76 12.17
C SER A 119 -24.15 32.13 12.28
N GLU A 120 -24.94 33.17 12.55
CA GLU A 120 -24.41 34.51 12.80
C GLU A 120 -23.40 34.51 13.97
N LYS A 121 -23.71 33.76 15.03
CA LYS A 121 -22.85 33.59 16.20
C LYS A 121 -21.46 33.06 15.83
N THR A 122 -21.40 31.95 15.09
CA THR A 122 -20.13 31.35 14.66
C THR A 122 -19.39 32.26 13.67
N THR A 123 -20.14 32.92 12.78
CA THR A 123 -19.58 33.87 11.81
C THR A 123 -18.87 35.03 12.50
N ILE A 124 -19.51 35.64 13.51
CA ILE A 124 -18.90 36.72 14.31
C ILE A 124 -17.66 36.19 15.06
N LEU A 125 -17.79 35.03 15.72
CA LEU A 125 -16.72 34.45 16.53
C LEU A 125 -15.41 34.28 15.74
N PHE A 126 -15.46 33.77 14.51
CA PHE A 126 -14.25 33.56 13.70
C PHE A 126 -13.79 34.83 12.98
N ARG A 127 -14.69 35.76 12.65
CA ARG A 127 -14.31 37.06 12.05
C ARG A 127 -13.53 37.93 13.03
N ASP A 128 -13.96 37.98 14.29
CA ASP A 128 -13.30 38.75 15.33
C ASP A 128 -11.88 38.24 15.61
N ASP A 129 -11.61 36.96 15.28
CA ASP A 129 -10.29 36.32 15.36
C ASP A 129 -9.49 36.38 14.03
N GLY A 130 -9.97 37.15 13.04
CA GLY A 130 -9.23 37.43 11.81
C GLY A 130 -9.41 36.45 10.66
N TYR A 131 -10.37 35.51 10.73
CA TYR A 131 -10.63 34.57 9.62
C TYR A 131 -11.50 35.18 8.52
N GLU A 132 -11.03 35.07 7.27
CA GLU A 132 -11.74 35.47 6.05
C GLU A 132 -12.72 34.37 5.58
N LEU A 133 -13.85 34.22 6.29
CA LEU A 133 -14.84 33.15 6.05
C LEU A 133 -15.50 33.16 4.66
N ASP A 134 -15.48 34.31 3.98
CA ASP A 134 -15.95 34.49 2.60
C ASP A 134 -14.99 33.86 1.56
N LYS A 135 -13.74 33.60 1.95
CA LYS A 135 -12.72 32.93 1.13
C LYS A 135 -12.55 31.45 1.46
N ILE A 136 -12.91 31.03 2.67
CA ILE A 136 -12.90 29.62 3.06
C ILE A 136 -14.13 28.94 2.44
N LYS A 137 -13.91 27.97 1.55
CA LYS A 137 -14.96 27.15 0.94
C LYS A 137 -15.19 25.88 1.74
N ILE A 138 -16.38 25.28 1.62
CA ILE A 138 -16.70 24.01 2.29
C ILE A 138 -15.67 22.92 1.97
N LYS A 139 -15.23 22.80 0.71
CA LYS A 139 -14.20 21.81 0.34
C LYS A 139 -12.91 21.99 1.13
N HIS A 140 -12.54 23.22 1.49
CA HIS A 140 -11.33 23.51 2.27
C HIS A 140 -11.44 22.97 3.70
N LEU A 141 -12.65 22.98 4.29
CA LEU A 141 -12.90 22.32 5.58
C LEU A 141 -12.68 20.81 5.44
N LEU A 142 -13.33 20.20 4.44
CA LEU A 142 -13.32 18.74 4.27
C LEU A 142 -11.93 18.20 3.89
N SER A 143 -11.10 18.98 3.21
CA SER A 143 -9.73 18.63 2.81
C SER A 143 -8.65 19.12 3.77
N HIS A 144 -9.00 19.78 4.88
CA HIS A 144 -8.04 20.37 5.81
C HIS A 144 -7.09 21.40 5.18
N THR A 145 -7.60 22.19 4.23
CA THR A 145 -6.87 23.29 3.58
C THR A 145 -7.52 24.65 3.84
N SER A 146 -8.27 24.78 4.93
CA SER A 146 -8.95 26.02 5.32
C SER A 146 -8.00 27.08 5.87
N GLY A 147 -6.87 26.66 6.46
CA GLY A 147 -5.98 27.54 7.23
C GLY A 147 -6.42 27.78 8.68
N ILE A 148 -7.53 27.18 9.13
CA ILE A 148 -8.04 27.34 10.50
C ILE A 148 -7.16 26.57 11.49
N ASN A 149 -6.74 27.22 12.57
CA ASN A 149 -5.99 26.57 13.64
C ASN A 149 -6.86 25.63 14.45
N ASP A 150 -6.28 24.49 14.84
CA ASP A 150 -6.98 23.50 15.64
C ASP A 150 -6.80 23.73 17.14
N TYR A 151 -7.86 23.44 17.89
CA TYR A 151 -7.81 23.43 19.35
C TYR A 151 -7.30 22.09 19.91
N VAL A 152 -7.33 21.02 19.11
CA VAL A 152 -6.90 19.68 19.53
C VAL A 152 -5.37 19.63 19.55
N ASN A 153 -4.82 19.93 20.71
CA ASN A 153 -3.39 19.93 20.98
C ASN A 153 -3.08 19.26 22.33
N MET A 154 -1.81 19.28 22.74
CA MET A 154 -1.39 18.62 23.97
C MET A 154 -2.00 19.25 25.24
N ASP A 155 -2.22 20.57 25.25
CA ASP A 155 -2.83 21.23 26.41
C ASP A 155 -4.31 20.86 26.54
N TYR A 156 -5.01 20.67 25.41
CA TYR A 156 -6.36 20.13 25.39
C TYR A 156 -6.41 18.70 25.98
N PHE A 157 -5.51 17.81 25.56
CA PHE A 157 -5.44 16.46 26.14
C PHE A 157 -5.07 16.47 27.63
N GLU A 158 -4.17 17.34 28.07
CA GLU A 158 -3.86 17.47 29.50
C GLU A 158 -5.03 17.99 30.32
N PHE A 159 -5.80 18.94 29.78
CA PHE A 159 -7.01 19.42 30.44
C PHE A 159 -8.01 18.28 30.61
N ILE A 160 -8.24 17.48 29.57
CA ILE A 160 -9.13 16.30 29.63
C ILE A 160 -8.62 15.29 30.66
N ASN A 161 -7.31 15.03 30.70
CA ASN A 161 -6.72 14.11 31.66
C ASN A 161 -6.92 14.57 33.11
N LYS A 162 -6.83 15.89 33.37
CA LYS A 162 -7.07 16.49 34.70
C LYS A 162 -8.56 16.59 35.04
N ASN A 163 -9.41 16.75 34.04
CA ASN A 163 -10.85 16.97 34.18
C ASN A 163 -11.66 15.92 33.38
N PRO A 164 -11.52 14.61 33.69
CA PRO A 164 -12.04 13.55 32.84
C PRO A 164 -13.57 13.52 32.73
N LYS A 165 -14.28 14.21 33.63
CA LYS A 165 -15.76 14.30 33.63
C LYS A 165 -16.29 15.62 33.07
N HIS A 166 -15.43 16.49 32.55
CA HIS A 166 -15.87 17.74 31.93
C HIS A 166 -16.70 17.47 30.68
N ARG A 167 -17.91 18.04 30.62
CA ARG A 167 -18.80 17.89 29.47
C ARG A 167 -18.66 19.09 28.53
N TRP A 168 -18.08 18.84 27.37
CA TRP A 168 -17.82 19.84 26.35
C TRP A 168 -19.07 20.16 25.53
N THR A 169 -19.21 21.44 25.19
CA THR A 169 -20.16 21.91 24.17
C THR A 169 -19.42 22.20 22.86
N ARG A 170 -20.13 22.17 21.72
CA ARG A 170 -19.57 22.58 20.42
C ARG A 170 -19.05 24.02 20.49
N ASP A 171 -19.81 24.92 21.10
CA ASP A 171 -19.47 26.34 21.20
C ASP A 171 -18.19 26.58 22.01
N GLU A 172 -18.00 25.81 23.09
CA GLU A 172 -16.77 25.85 23.89
C GLU A 172 -15.55 25.44 23.05
N GLN A 173 -15.67 24.38 22.25
CA GLN A 173 -14.59 23.91 21.39
C GLN A 173 -14.31 24.85 20.21
N LEU A 174 -15.34 25.43 19.60
CA LEU A 174 -15.17 26.47 18.58
C LEU A 174 -14.44 27.69 19.16
N LYS A 175 -14.80 28.11 20.38
CA LYS A 175 -14.10 29.19 21.08
C LYS A 175 -12.64 28.86 21.38
N LEU A 176 -12.31 27.61 21.68
CA LEU A 176 -10.91 27.19 21.85
C LEU A 176 -10.12 27.33 20.53
N ALA A 177 -10.74 27.04 19.39
CA ALA A 177 -10.09 27.17 18.09
C ALA A 177 -9.76 28.63 17.76
N THR A 178 -10.63 29.57 18.14
CA THR A 178 -10.42 31.02 17.94
C THR A 178 -9.50 31.67 18.98
N ILE A 179 -8.85 30.89 19.85
CA ILE A 179 -7.78 31.39 20.72
C ILE A 179 -6.52 30.52 20.63
N ALA A 180 -6.51 29.57 19.69
CA ALA A 180 -5.37 28.68 19.45
C ALA A 180 -4.21 29.38 18.72
N GLY A 181 -4.42 30.64 18.29
CA GLY A 181 -3.44 31.50 17.63
C GLY A 181 -3.87 31.94 16.24
N GLU A 182 -3.07 32.82 15.64
CA GLU A 182 -3.27 33.40 14.29
C GLU A 182 -3.50 32.33 13.21
N PRO A 183 -4.36 32.58 12.19
CA PRO A 183 -4.60 31.65 11.08
C PRO A 183 -3.31 30.99 10.55
N ALA A 184 -3.34 29.68 10.34
CA ALA A 184 -2.17 28.91 9.90
C ALA A 184 -1.70 29.28 8.47
N GLY A 185 -2.55 29.95 7.71
CA GLY A 185 -2.35 30.39 6.34
C GLY A 185 -3.68 30.74 5.71
N LYS A 186 -3.68 31.29 4.49
CA LYS A 186 -4.93 31.48 3.75
C LYS A 186 -5.46 30.14 3.24
N PRO A 187 -6.73 30.08 2.80
CA PRO A 187 -7.28 28.85 2.25
C PRO A 187 -6.46 28.37 1.05
N GLN A 188 -6.17 27.06 1.02
CA GLN A 188 -5.27 26.39 0.08
C GLN A 188 -3.78 26.75 0.19
N GLU A 189 -3.33 27.67 1.04
CA GLU A 189 -1.87 27.88 1.20
C GLU A 189 -1.20 26.72 1.96
N ILE A 190 -1.95 26.07 2.87
CA ILE A 190 -1.42 25.01 3.73
C ILE A 190 -2.42 23.86 3.90
N PHE A 191 -1.90 22.64 3.93
CA PHE A 191 -2.62 21.49 4.49
C PHE A 191 -2.29 21.39 5.98
N LYS A 192 -3.30 21.51 6.84
CA LYS A 192 -3.17 21.33 8.28
C LYS A 192 -4.41 20.61 8.81
N TYR A 193 -4.23 19.34 9.16
CA TYR A 193 -5.29 18.52 9.75
C TYR A 193 -5.80 19.20 11.01
N ALA A 194 -7.10 19.51 11.05
CA ALA A 194 -7.71 20.23 12.15
C ALA A 194 -9.17 19.80 12.34
N ASP A 195 -9.51 19.38 13.56
CA ASP A 195 -10.84 18.88 13.96
C ASP A 195 -11.90 19.99 13.91
N VAL A 196 -11.53 21.24 14.20
CA VAL A 196 -12.43 22.41 14.06
C VAL A 196 -13.11 22.50 12.69
N ASN A 197 -12.45 22.06 11.62
CA ASN A 197 -13.04 22.04 10.27
C ASN A 197 -14.30 21.19 10.22
N TYR A 198 -14.32 20.07 10.94
CA TYR A 198 -15.44 19.16 10.98
C TYR A 198 -16.50 19.58 11.98
N LEU A 199 -16.14 20.34 13.03
CA LEU A 199 -17.12 21.04 13.87
C LEU A 199 -17.93 22.02 13.03
N LEU A 200 -17.25 22.87 12.25
CA LEU A 200 -17.91 23.80 11.32
C LEU A 200 -18.73 23.07 10.26
N ALA A 201 -18.23 21.96 9.71
CA ALA A 201 -19.00 21.15 8.74
C ALA A 201 -20.27 20.55 9.36
N THR A 202 -20.26 20.14 10.63
CA THR A 202 -21.50 19.68 11.31
C THR A 202 -22.49 20.81 11.56
N GLU A 203 -22.01 22.04 11.83
CA GLU A 203 -22.89 23.21 11.91
C GLU A 203 -23.53 23.52 10.55
N ILE A 204 -22.77 23.43 9.45
CA ILE A 204 -23.32 23.59 8.09
C ILE A 204 -24.41 22.55 7.82
N ILE A 205 -24.20 21.28 8.20
CA ILE A 205 -25.22 20.23 8.06
C ILE A 205 -26.48 20.61 8.85
N GLU A 206 -26.33 21.08 10.08
CA GLU A 206 -27.44 21.50 10.94
C GLU A 206 -28.22 22.68 10.33
N GLN A 207 -27.53 23.72 9.86
CA GLN A 207 -28.15 24.87 9.20
C GLN A 207 -28.89 24.49 7.92
N LYS A 208 -28.35 23.54 7.13
CA LYS A 208 -28.94 23.13 5.83
C LYS A 208 -29.99 22.04 5.93
N SER A 209 -30.07 21.35 7.06
CA SER A 209 -31.09 20.35 7.32
C SER A 209 -32.20 20.82 8.25
N GLU A 210 -31.99 21.95 8.96
CA GLU A 210 -32.89 22.46 10.01
C GLU A 210 -33.15 21.42 11.11
N LYS A 211 -32.18 20.52 11.33
CA LYS A 211 -32.22 19.42 12.29
C LYS A 211 -30.91 19.35 13.03
N PRO A 212 -30.88 18.83 14.27
CA PRO A 212 -29.63 18.54 14.95
C PRO A 212 -28.70 17.71 14.05
N PHE A 213 -27.43 18.10 13.95
CA PHE A 213 -26.50 17.51 12.97
C PHE A 213 -26.46 15.97 13.02
N TYR A 214 -26.56 15.36 14.21
CA TYR A 214 -26.54 13.91 14.40
C TYR A 214 -27.78 13.22 13.81
N THR A 215 -28.96 13.83 13.92
CA THR A 215 -30.20 13.37 13.28
C THR A 215 -30.11 13.52 11.76
N ALA A 216 -29.61 14.67 11.29
CA ALA A 216 -29.45 14.96 9.87
C ALA A 216 -28.49 13.97 9.19
N ILE A 217 -27.33 13.70 9.79
CA ILE A 217 -26.35 12.72 9.29
C ILE A 217 -26.98 11.34 9.15
N ARG A 218 -27.74 10.89 10.16
CA ARG A 218 -28.43 9.59 10.13
C ARG A 218 -29.39 9.48 8.94
N GLU A 219 -30.18 10.52 8.69
CA GLU A 219 -31.15 10.57 7.61
C GLU A 219 -30.48 10.68 6.22
N LEU A 220 -29.56 11.63 6.05
CA LEU A 220 -28.85 11.89 4.80
C LEU A 220 -28.08 10.64 4.32
N LEU A 221 -27.46 9.93 5.27
CA LEU A 221 -26.69 8.71 5.03
C LEU A 221 -27.52 7.44 5.11
N LYS A 222 -28.83 7.57 5.34
CA LYS A 222 -29.81 6.48 5.28
C LYS A 222 -29.43 5.29 6.16
N TYR A 223 -29.11 5.51 7.43
CA TYR A 223 -28.57 4.45 8.30
C TYR A 223 -29.46 3.19 8.31
N ASN A 224 -30.78 3.34 8.30
CA ASN A 224 -31.72 2.22 8.29
C ASN A 224 -31.62 1.38 6.99
N GLU A 225 -31.62 2.04 5.82
CA GLU A 225 -31.49 1.37 4.51
C GLU A 225 -30.08 0.77 4.32
N SER A 226 -29.06 1.43 4.89
CA SER A 226 -27.65 1.01 4.83
C SER A 226 -27.29 -0.07 5.85
N GLY A 227 -28.24 -0.48 6.72
CA GLY A 227 -28.02 -1.52 7.72
C GLY A 227 -27.21 -1.09 8.95
N LEU A 228 -27.05 0.22 9.19
CA LEU A 228 -26.25 0.80 10.27
C LEU A 228 -27.05 0.89 11.60
N LYS A 229 -27.48 -0.27 12.10
CA LYS A 229 -28.39 -0.40 13.26
C LYS A 229 -27.69 -0.30 14.62
N ASN A 230 -26.37 -0.46 14.67
CA ASN A 230 -25.52 -0.37 15.84
C ASN A 230 -24.62 0.89 15.79
N THR A 231 -24.97 1.86 14.95
CA THR A 231 -24.24 3.11 14.78
C THR A 231 -25.03 4.26 15.40
N TRP A 232 -24.43 4.98 16.35
CA TRP A 232 -25.07 6.13 17.01
C TRP A 232 -24.05 7.14 17.56
N PHE A 233 -24.50 8.36 17.82
CA PHE A 233 -23.77 9.39 18.55
C PHE A 233 -23.99 9.23 20.06
N PRO A 234 -23.00 8.75 20.85
CA PRO A 234 -23.17 8.59 22.28
C PRO A 234 -23.53 9.91 22.96
N THR A 235 -24.48 9.86 23.90
CA THR A 235 -25.00 11.00 24.67
C THR A 235 -25.83 12.04 23.88
N LEU A 236 -25.87 11.97 22.54
CA LEU A 236 -26.78 12.77 21.70
C LEU A 236 -27.96 11.93 21.18
N GLU A 237 -27.76 10.64 21.04
CA GLU A 237 -28.78 9.68 20.65
C GLU A 237 -28.97 8.60 21.72
N GLU A 238 -30.18 8.05 21.77
CA GLU A 238 -30.41 6.81 22.50
C GLU A 238 -29.57 5.68 21.93
N LYS A 239 -28.95 4.92 22.82
CA LYS A 239 -28.20 3.73 22.43
C LYS A 239 -29.16 2.69 21.80
N PRO A 240 -28.84 2.12 20.63
CA PRO A 240 -29.67 1.09 20.01
C PRO A 240 -29.92 -0.11 20.94
N THR A 241 -31.17 -0.54 21.07
CA THR A 241 -31.62 -1.54 22.06
C THR A 241 -30.93 -2.91 21.92
N HIS A 242 -30.57 -3.32 20.71
CA HIS A 242 -29.97 -4.63 20.43
C HIS A 242 -28.44 -4.63 20.40
N THR A 243 -27.79 -3.50 20.71
CA THR A 243 -26.33 -3.40 20.63
C THR A 243 -25.63 -3.82 21.92
N LYS A 244 -24.42 -4.37 21.79
CA LYS A 244 -23.60 -4.80 22.94
C LYS A 244 -23.10 -3.61 23.75
N LYS A 245 -22.45 -3.86 24.90
CA LYS A 245 -21.70 -2.81 25.61
C LYS A 245 -20.50 -2.39 24.76
N LEU A 246 -20.15 -1.09 24.81
CA LEU A 246 -18.94 -0.58 24.17
C LEU A 246 -17.74 -1.36 24.68
N ALA A 247 -16.84 -1.78 23.79
CA ALA A 247 -15.56 -2.29 24.25
C ALA A 247 -14.73 -1.14 24.85
N HIS A 248 -13.89 -1.45 25.84
CA HIS A 248 -12.97 -0.46 26.39
C HIS A 248 -11.84 -0.23 25.38
N GLN A 249 -11.46 1.04 25.21
CA GLN A 249 -10.30 1.46 24.42
C GLN A 249 -9.32 2.20 25.32
N TYR A 250 -8.04 2.04 25.03
CA TYR A 250 -6.95 2.41 25.93
C TYR A 250 -5.92 3.30 25.26
N TRP A 251 -5.42 4.30 25.99
CA TRP A 251 -4.28 5.11 25.58
C TRP A 251 -3.33 5.32 26.75
N ASN A 252 -2.11 4.81 26.62
CA ASN A 252 -1.07 4.97 27.62
C ASN A 252 0.08 5.80 27.02
N GLU A 253 0.26 7.04 27.46
CA GLU A 253 1.31 7.92 26.95
C GLU A 253 2.18 8.45 28.08
N LYS A 254 3.48 8.18 27.96
CA LYS A 254 4.47 8.61 28.95
C LYS A 254 5.27 9.82 28.48
N ASN A 255 5.40 10.03 27.18
CA ASN A 255 6.15 11.15 26.63
C ASN A 255 5.53 11.64 25.33
N TRP A 256 5.58 12.94 25.08
CA TRP A 256 5.28 13.52 23.77
C TRP A 256 6.36 14.54 23.41
N GLY A 257 7.27 14.16 22.51
CA GLY A 257 8.52 14.90 22.32
C GLY A 257 9.31 14.92 23.63
N GLU A 258 9.72 16.11 24.06
CA GLU A 258 10.44 16.32 25.33
C GLU A 258 9.52 16.43 26.55
N ARG A 259 8.20 16.57 26.34
CA ARG A 259 7.22 16.70 27.42
C ARG A 259 6.97 15.35 28.07
N LYS A 260 7.28 15.24 29.36
CA LYS A 260 6.89 14.08 30.18
C LYS A 260 5.38 14.12 30.44
N LEU A 261 4.71 13.02 30.12
CA LEU A 261 3.27 12.82 30.31
C LEU A 261 3.03 11.65 31.26
N ASN A 262 1.78 11.50 31.69
CA ASN A 262 1.34 10.32 32.43
C ASN A 262 -0.14 10.04 32.13
N PHE A 263 -0.45 9.81 30.86
CA PHE A 263 -1.80 9.42 30.45
C PHE A 263 -1.93 7.91 30.59
N ASP A 264 -2.98 7.47 31.29
CA ASP A 264 -3.41 6.07 31.34
C ASP A 264 -4.94 6.03 31.19
N TRP A 265 -5.39 6.27 29.96
CA TRP A 265 -6.79 6.46 29.65
C TRP A 265 -7.46 5.12 29.39
N ASP A 266 -8.61 4.95 30.02
CA ASP A 266 -9.69 4.07 29.57
C ASP A 266 -10.82 4.96 29.04
N SER A 267 -11.35 4.63 27.86
CA SER A 267 -12.50 5.29 27.25
C SER A 267 -13.71 5.46 28.19
N TYR A 268 -13.92 4.56 29.15
CA TYR A 268 -15.01 4.65 30.13
C TYR A 268 -14.75 5.66 31.25
N ASN A 269 -13.50 6.09 31.43
CA ASN A 269 -13.13 7.03 32.49
C ASN A 269 -13.35 8.49 32.07
N HIS A 270 -13.57 8.78 30.79
CA HIS A 270 -13.70 10.13 30.26
C HIS A 270 -15.11 10.41 29.72
N ASP A 271 -15.60 11.64 29.84
CA ASP A 271 -16.83 12.08 29.15
C ASP A 271 -16.54 12.20 27.65
N ILE A 272 -17.28 11.47 26.81
CA ILE A 272 -17.02 11.34 25.36
C ILE A 272 -17.23 12.66 24.59
N SER A 273 -17.86 13.67 25.20
CA SER A 273 -18.11 14.97 24.55
C SER A 273 -16.85 15.69 24.04
N TRP A 274 -15.66 15.35 24.55
CA TRP A 274 -14.39 15.95 24.11
C TRP A 274 -14.08 15.74 22.61
N ASP A 275 -14.70 14.75 21.96
CA ASP A 275 -14.49 14.41 20.54
C ASP A 275 -15.81 14.36 19.74
N LEU A 276 -16.92 14.88 20.27
CA LEU A 276 -18.27 14.46 19.84
C LEU A 276 -18.79 15.12 18.56
N TYR A 277 -18.39 16.36 18.28
CA TYR A 277 -19.06 17.24 17.31
C TYR A 277 -18.37 17.24 15.93
N GLY A 278 -18.12 16.06 15.36
CA GLY A 278 -17.53 15.89 14.02
C GLY A 278 -16.03 15.55 13.99
N GLY A 279 -15.31 15.81 15.09
CA GLY A 279 -13.93 15.34 15.29
C GLY A 279 -13.82 13.81 15.38
N GLY A 280 -14.74 13.17 16.11
CA GLY A 280 -14.79 11.71 16.29
C GLY A 280 -16.13 11.02 16.54
N GLY A 281 -16.96 11.56 17.43
CA GLY A 281 -18.43 11.50 17.51
C GLY A 281 -19.21 10.19 17.61
N ILE A 282 -18.90 9.13 16.86
CA ILE A 282 -19.80 7.98 16.74
C ILE A 282 -19.24 6.70 17.35
N ALA A 283 -20.15 5.91 17.90
CA ALA A 283 -19.93 4.53 18.27
C ALA A 283 -20.54 3.61 17.19
N THR A 284 -19.79 2.59 16.79
CA THR A 284 -20.27 1.53 15.90
C THR A 284 -19.41 0.27 16.01
N ASN A 285 -19.85 -0.84 15.43
CA ASN A 285 -19.05 -2.05 15.31
C ASN A 285 -18.29 -2.08 13.97
N MET A 286 -17.27 -2.95 13.86
CA MET A 286 -16.45 -3.05 12.64
C MET A 286 -17.29 -3.45 11.42
N LYS A 287 -18.31 -4.29 11.58
CA LYS A 287 -19.22 -4.65 10.49
C LYS A 287 -19.86 -3.42 9.86
N GLU A 288 -20.50 -2.58 10.67
CA GLU A 288 -21.22 -1.41 10.16
C GLU A 288 -20.26 -0.32 9.66
N LEU A 289 -19.07 -0.19 10.25
CA LEU A 289 -18.04 0.71 9.73
C LEU A 289 -17.60 0.32 8.31
N ALA A 290 -17.30 -0.96 8.08
CA ALA A 290 -16.96 -1.47 6.75
C ALA A 290 -18.15 -1.40 5.78
N GLN A 291 -19.37 -1.67 6.25
CA GLN A 291 -20.60 -1.57 5.44
C GLN A 291 -20.87 -0.14 4.99
N PHE A 292 -20.71 0.85 5.85
CA PHE A 292 -20.81 2.26 5.47
C PHE A 292 -19.80 2.59 4.37
N SER A 293 -18.53 2.22 4.57
CA SER A 293 -17.45 2.42 3.58
C SER A 293 -17.80 1.76 2.24
N TYR A 294 -18.21 0.49 2.25
CA TYR A 294 -18.58 -0.25 1.04
C TYR A 294 -19.77 0.39 0.32
N ASN A 295 -20.82 0.76 1.07
CA ASN A 295 -22.04 1.37 0.52
C ASN A 295 -21.77 2.77 -0.08
N LEU A 296 -20.90 3.56 0.54
CA LEU A 296 -20.48 4.86 0.03
C LEU A 296 -19.78 4.73 -1.32
N PHE A 297 -18.72 3.91 -1.39
CA PHE A 297 -17.91 3.78 -2.60
C PHE A 297 -18.60 3.04 -3.75
N ASN A 298 -19.64 2.26 -3.45
CA ASN A 298 -20.49 1.63 -4.44
C ASN A 298 -21.74 2.46 -4.81
N GLY A 299 -21.83 3.73 -4.40
CA GLY A 299 -22.92 4.63 -4.82
C GLY A 299 -24.30 4.29 -4.26
N LYS A 300 -24.36 3.60 -3.11
CA LYS A 300 -25.63 3.31 -2.43
C LYS A 300 -26.09 4.45 -1.51
N ILE A 301 -25.15 5.28 -1.06
CA ILE A 301 -25.43 6.45 -0.23
C ILE A 301 -25.67 7.67 -1.13
N ILE A 302 -24.67 8.05 -1.94
CA ILE A 302 -24.74 9.12 -2.94
C ILE A 302 -24.95 8.46 -4.31
N LYS A 303 -26.08 8.72 -4.96
CA LYS A 303 -26.47 8.02 -6.21
C LYS A 303 -25.85 8.67 -7.44
N ASN A 304 -25.77 10.00 -7.45
CA ASN A 304 -25.13 10.78 -8.49
C ASN A 304 -23.62 10.52 -8.45
N LYS A 305 -23.12 9.85 -9.50
CA LYS A 305 -21.71 9.47 -9.61
C LYS A 305 -20.76 10.67 -9.69
N GLU A 306 -21.20 11.78 -10.27
CA GLU A 306 -20.42 13.01 -10.34
C GLU A 306 -20.26 13.61 -8.94
N VAL A 307 -21.34 13.70 -8.17
CA VAL A 307 -21.30 14.16 -6.78
C VAL A 307 -20.48 13.22 -5.90
N LEU A 308 -20.66 11.90 -6.03
CA LEU A 308 -19.85 10.92 -5.29
C LEU A 308 -18.37 11.06 -5.63
N SER A 309 -18.01 11.32 -6.89
CA SER A 309 -16.61 11.47 -7.32
C SER A 309 -15.89 12.61 -6.61
N LEU A 310 -16.62 13.63 -6.14
CA LEU A 310 -16.07 14.76 -5.39
C LEU A 310 -15.41 14.33 -4.09
N ILE A 311 -15.79 13.18 -3.49
CA ILE A 311 -15.11 12.68 -2.29
C ILE A 311 -13.62 12.43 -2.52
N LYS A 312 -13.24 12.15 -3.78
CA LYS A 312 -11.86 11.91 -4.23
C LYS A 312 -11.16 13.19 -4.70
N THR A 313 -11.78 14.36 -4.56
CA THR A 313 -11.20 15.64 -4.97
C THR A 313 -9.88 15.90 -4.25
N ASP A 314 -8.85 16.18 -5.03
CA ASP A 314 -7.54 16.62 -4.56
C ASP A 314 -7.50 18.14 -4.46
N VAL A 315 -7.61 18.68 -3.25
CA VAL A 315 -7.43 20.11 -3.01
C VAL A 315 -5.95 20.38 -2.78
N LYS A 316 -5.24 20.68 -3.88
CA LYS A 316 -3.80 21.00 -3.85
C LYS A 316 -3.55 22.29 -3.08
N THR A 317 -2.44 22.33 -2.36
CA THR A 317 -1.94 23.60 -1.83
C THR A 317 -1.41 24.50 -2.96
N THR A 318 -1.23 25.80 -2.70
CA THR A 318 -0.79 26.79 -3.70
C THR A 318 0.57 26.48 -4.32
N ASP A 319 1.43 25.73 -3.62
CA ASP A 319 2.71 25.21 -4.09
C ASP A 319 2.59 23.88 -4.88
N GLY A 320 1.37 23.40 -5.10
CA GLY A 320 1.07 22.16 -5.84
C GLY A 320 1.21 20.88 -5.03
N ILE A 321 1.51 20.95 -3.72
CA ILE A 321 1.69 19.77 -2.87
C ILE A 321 0.33 19.08 -2.56
N THR A 322 0.37 17.76 -2.53
CA THR A 322 -0.76 16.89 -2.14
C THR A 322 -0.37 16.06 -0.92
N LYS A 323 -1.22 15.97 0.11
CA LYS A 323 -0.93 15.24 1.36
C LYS A 323 -1.66 13.89 1.47
N ASN A 324 -2.03 13.28 0.34
CA ASN A 324 -2.80 12.02 0.29
C ASN A 324 -4.12 12.08 1.07
N TYR A 325 -4.73 13.27 1.15
CA TYR A 325 -6.01 13.50 1.83
C TYR A 325 -6.97 14.18 0.85
N ARG A 326 -8.22 13.72 0.83
CA ARG A 326 -9.31 14.18 -0.05
C ARG A 326 -10.41 14.80 0.81
N LEU A 327 -11.68 14.69 0.44
CA LEU A 327 -12.76 15.23 1.27
C LEU A 327 -13.14 14.21 2.37
N GLY A 328 -12.45 14.28 3.52
CA GLY A 328 -12.68 13.42 4.70
C GLY A 328 -12.25 11.97 4.55
N ILE A 329 -11.32 11.71 3.63
CA ILE A 329 -10.79 10.38 3.36
C ILE A 329 -9.34 10.48 2.87
N ALA A 330 -8.50 9.52 3.24
CA ALA A 330 -7.10 9.44 2.85
C ALA A 330 -6.87 8.37 1.78
N ASP A 331 -5.92 8.63 0.89
CA ASP A 331 -5.35 7.61 -0.01
C ASP A 331 -4.38 6.72 0.77
N ALA A 332 -4.49 5.42 0.53
CA ALA A 332 -3.60 4.41 1.06
C ALA A 332 -3.27 3.35 -0.01
N SER A 333 -2.28 2.53 0.30
CA SER A 333 -1.90 1.38 -0.50
C SER A 333 -1.69 0.17 0.40
N ILE A 334 -2.51 -0.86 0.26
CA ILE A 334 -2.39 -2.12 1.04
C ILE A 334 -2.00 -3.21 0.05
N LYS A 335 -0.82 -3.83 0.23
CA LYS A 335 -0.28 -4.82 -0.72
C LYS A 335 -0.28 -4.32 -2.19
N GLY A 336 0.05 -3.04 -2.39
CA GLY A 336 0.04 -2.37 -3.69
C GLY A 336 -1.36 -2.07 -4.28
N LEU A 337 -2.44 -2.41 -3.56
CA LEU A 337 -3.81 -2.16 -4.00
C LEU A 337 -4.26 -0.76 -3.56
N GLN A 338 -5.05 -0.10 -4.42
CA GLN A 338 -5.58 1.23 -4.13
C GLN A 338 -6.65 1.16 -3.05
N SER A 339 -6.38 1.85 -1.96
CA SER A 339 -7.24 1.87 -0.78
C SER A 339 -7.65 3.30 -0.44
N LEU A 340 -8.92 3.51 -0.12
CA LEU A 340 -9.44 4.79 0.36
C LEU A 340 -10.06 4.59 1.74
N GLY A 341 -9.65 5.39 2.72
CA GLY A 341 -10.07 5.15 4.09
C GLY A 341 -9.67 6.21 5.10
N HIS A 342 -9.95 5.94 6.37
CA HIS A 342 -9.57 6.82 7.47
C HIS A 342 -9.16 6.01 8.70
N GLY A 343 -8.39 6.64 9.57
CA GLY A 343 -8.03 6.10 10.88
C GLY A 343 -8.71 6.87 12.02
N GLY A 344 -8.73 6.27 13.21
CA GLY A 344 -9.25 6.87 14.42
C GLY A 344 -8.24 6.84 15.56
N PHE A 345 -8.34 7.85 16.41
CA PHE A 345 -7.54 7.99 17.62
C PHE A 345 -7.50 6.70 18.44
N TRP A 346 -8.68 6.09 18.65
CA TRP A 346 -8.87 4.89 19.46
C TRP A 346 -8.54 3.55 18.77
N GLY A 347 -7.74 3.59 17.71
CA GLY A 347 -7.17 2.40 17.10
C GLY A 347 -8.02 1.73 16.03
N THR A 348 -9.04 2.44 15.57
CA THR A 348 -9.86 2.06 14.42
C THR A 348 -9.22 2.46 13.10
N GLN A 349 -9.36 1.64 12.07
CA GLN A 349 -9.12 1.98 10.67
C GLN A 349 -10.17 1.33 9.80
N VAL A 350 -10.55 1.97 8.69
CA VAL A 350 -11.34 1.37 7.63
C VAL A 350 -10.80 1.77 6.27
N PHE A 351 -10.70 0.81 5.36
CA PHE A 351 -10.30 1.05 3.98
C PHE A 351 -11.21 0.31 3.02
N HIS A 352 -11.61 0.99 1.95
CA HIS A 352 -12.19 0.38 0.76
C HIS A 352 -11.08 0.12 -0.26
N ILE A 353 -10.88 -1.15 -0.61
CA ILE A 353 -9.88 -1.62 -1.58
C ILE A 353 -10.58 -1.76 -2.94
N THR A 354 -10.22 -0.87 -3.87
CA THR A 354 -10.95 -0.70 -5.14
C THR A 354 -10.88 -1.95 -6.01
N GLN A 355 -9.71 -2.58 -6.10
CA GLN A 355 -9.47 -3.77 -6.94
C GLN A 355 -10.22 -5.01 -6.45
N LEU A 356 -10.52 -5.08 -5.15
CA LEU A 356 -11.22 -6.22 -4.54
C LEU A 356 -12.72 -5.96 -4.38
N ASP A 357 -13.18 -4.73 -4.61
CA ASP A 357 -14.52 -4.26 -4.25
C ASP A 357 -14.89 -4.70 -2.82
N ALA A 358 -14.01 -4.36 -1.88
CA ALA A 358 -14.10 -4.83 -0.50
C ALA A 358 -13.72 -3.73 0.46
N SER A 359 -14.44 -3.63 1.58
CA SER A 359 -14.07 -2.76 2.69
C SER A 359 -13.61 -3.59 3.88
N ILE A 360 -12.45 -3.25 4.42
CA ILE A 360 -11.89 -3.88 5.62
C ILE A 360 -11.82 -2.84 6.72
N SER A 361 -12.41 -3.14 7.87
CA SER A 361 -12.32 -2.31 9.07
C SER A 361 -11.70 -3.10 10.21
N ILE A 362 -10.89 -2.44 11.02
CA ILE A 362 -10.17 -3.03 12.14
C ILE A 362 -10.16 -2.07 13.32
N CYS A 363 -10.23 -2.61 14.53
CA CYS A 363 -9.94 -1.91 15.77
C CYS A 363 -8.92 -2.70 16.57
N VAL A 364 -7.83 -2.05 16.95
CA VAL A 364 -6.92 -2.51 18.00
C VAL A 364 -7.23 -1.67 19.24
N LEU A 365 -7.60 -2.31 20.36
CA LEU A 365 -8.19 -1.61 21.51
C LEU A 365 -7.20 -0.70 22.25
N GLU A 366 -5.91 -0.95 22.10
CA GLU A 366 -4.83 -0.07 22.56
C GLU A 366 -4.34 0.87 21.46
N ARG A 367 -4.18 2.17 21.78
CA ARG A 367 -3.69 3.17 20.84
C ARG A 367 -2.21 3.02 20.53
N ASN A 368 -1.38 2.71 21.51
CA ASN A 368 0.08 2.67 21.37
C ASN A 368 0.52 1.37 20.68
N GLY A 369 1.47 1.44 19.75
CA GLY A 369 1.98 0.26 19.04
C GLY A 369 1.01 -0.38 18.02
N LYS A 370 -0.25 0.10 17.94
CA LYS A 370 -1.31 -0.47 17.09
C LYS A 370 -0.95 -0.64 15.62
N MET A 371 -0.12 0.26 15.07
CA MET A 371 0.08 0.34 13.61
C MET A 371 0.71 -0.93 13.05
N LYS A 372 1.65 -1.55 13.76
CA LYS A 372 2.27 -2.82 13.34
C LYS A 372 1.23 -3.95 13.27
N ILE A 373 0.34 -4.01 14.26
CA ILE A 373 -0.75 -5.00 14.30
C ILE A 373 -1.74 -4.75 13.16
N ILE A 374 -2.16 -3.49 12.98
CA ILE A 374 -3.12 -3.12 11.94
C ILE A 374 -2.54 -3.43 10.56
N GLU A 375 -1.29 -3.06 10.30
CA GLU A 375 -0.62 -3.35 9.04
C GLU A 375 -0.51 -4.85 8.78
N SER A 376 -0.09 -5.64 9.79
CA SER A 376 -0.02 -7.11 9.69
C SER A 376 -1.37 -7.73 9.34
N VAL A 377 -2.45 -7.30 10.01
CA VAL A 377 -3.80 -7.80 9.73
C VAL A 377 -4.26 -7.38 8.34
N LEU A 378 -4.15 -6.10 7.98
CA LEU A 378 -4.61 -5.59 6.68
C LEU A 378 -3.85 -6.26 5.53
N ASN A 379 -2.53 -6.40 5.62
CA ASN A 379 -1.71 -7.04 4.58
C ASN A 379 -2.05 -8.53 4.44
N THR A 380 -2.19 -9.25 5.54
CA THR A 380 -2.50 -10.69 5.51
C THR A 380 -3.91 -10.95 4.98
N LEU A 381 -4.91 -10.22 5.49
CA LEU A 381 -6.29 -10.37 5.03
C LEU A 381 -6.46 -9.95 3.57
N THR A 382 -5.80 -8.87 3.13
CA THR A 382 -5.84 -8.44 1.72
C THR A 382 -5.24 -9.49 0.80
N THR A 383 -4.14 -10.12 1.20
CA THR A 383 -3.51 -11.21 0.45
C THR A 383 -4.46 -12.40 0.31
N GLU A 384 -5.06 -12.84 1.42
CA GLU A 384 -5.97 -13.99 1.42
C GLU A 384 -7.29 -13.69 0.69
N LEU A 385 -7.82 -12.48 0.83
CA LEU A 385 -8.99 -12.03 0.10
C LEU A 385 -8.72 -11.98 -1.41
N THR A 386 -7.52 -11.52 -1.82
CA THR A 386 -7.11 -11.53 -3.22
C THR A 386 -7.06 -12.95 -3.77
N LYS A 387 -6.48 -13.91 -3.04
CA LYS A 387 -6.47 -15.33 -3.45
C LYS A 387 -7.88 -15.91 -3.62
N GLN A 388 -8.83 -15.48 -2.77
CA GLN A 388 -10.21 -15.94 -2.85
C GLN A 388 -10.96 -15.34 -4.05
N ILE A 389 -10.79 -14.04 -4.33
CA ILE A 389 -11.49 -13.33 -5.41
C ILE A 389 -10.84 -13.60 -6.77
N TYR A 390 -9.52 -13.64 -6.80
CA TYR A 390 -8.69 -13.85 -8.00
C TYR A 390 -7.79 -15.07 -7.78
N PRO A 391 -8.36 -16.29 -7.80
CA PRO A 391 -7.58 -17.50 -7.64
C PRO A 391 -6.51 -17.60 -8.73
N THR A 392 -5.29 -17.87 -8.30
CA THR A 392 -4.12 -18.04 -9.16
C THR A 392 -3.75 -19.51 -9.20
N GLU A 393 -3.69 -20.08 -10.40
CA GLU A 393 -3.05 -21.37 -10.63
C GLU A 393 -1.54 -21.18 -10.49
N HIS A 394 -0.91 -21.98 -9.64
CA HIS A 394 0.52 -21.93 -9.38
C HIS A 394 1.19 -23.14 -10.01
N ILE A 395 2.07 -22.89 -10.98
CA ILE A 395 2.80 -23.91 -11.73
C ILE A 395 4.28 -23.71 -11.44
N LEU A 396 4.89 -24.75 -10.88
CA LEU A 396 6.31 -24.79 -10.56
C LEU A 396 7.01 -25.73 -11.55
N HIS A 397 7.95 -25.18 -12.31
CA HIS A 397 8.80 -25.89 -13.25
C HIS A 397 10.28 -25.64 -12.88
N GLU A 398 11.21 -26.44 -13.40
CA GLU A 398 12.65 -26.24 -13.15
C GLU A 398 13.16 -24.89 -13.70
N ASN A 399 12.66 -24.49 -14.86
CA ASN A 399 13.10 -23.29 -15.57
C ASN A 399 12.22 -22.06 -15.31
N TYR A 400 11.04 -22.22 -14.70
CA TYR A 400 10.14 -21.09 -14.45
C TYR A 400 9.14 -21.37 -13.33
N GLU A 401 8.55 -20.30 -12.83
CA GLU A 401 7.45 -20.34 -11.89
C GLU A 401 6.33 -19.39 -12.35
N LEU A 402 5.14 -19.94 -12.57
CA LEU A 402 4.01 -19.23 -13.15
C LEU A 402 2.87 -19.09 -12.13
N TYR A 403 2.40 -17.85 -11.96
CA TYR A 403 1.19 -17.49 -11.25
C TYR A 403 0.15 -17.03 -12.27
N LYS A 404 -0.66 -17.98 -12.73
CA LYS A 404 -1.63 -17.77 -13.82
C LYS A 404 -3.00 -17.39 -13.25
N VAL A 405 -3.53 -16.27 -13.73
CA VAL A 405 -4.89 -15.82 -13.42
C VAL A 405 -5.85 -16.34 -14.50
N LYS A 406 -6.94 -17.01 -14.11
CA LYS A 406 -7.91 -17.66 -15.04
C LYS A 406 -8.39 -16.76 -16.18
N ASN A 407 -8.58 -15.46 -15.91
CA ASN A 407 -9.04 -14.47 -16.88
C ASN A 407 -8.04 -13.31 -16.99
N SER A 408 -6.76 -13.64 -17.17
CA SER A 408 -5.71 -12.64 -17.27
C SER A 408 -5.96 -11.62 -18.39
N LYS A 409 -5.58 -10.37 -18.14
CA LYS A 409 -5.58 -9.24 -19.07
C LYS A 409 -4.17 -8.95 -19.62
N ALA A 410 -3.14 -9.45 -18.97
CA ALA A 410 -1.75 -9.25 -19.35
C ALA A 410 -0.85 -10.32 -18.72
N THR A 411 0.31 -10.58 -19.32
CA THR A 411 1.34 -11.44 -18.75
C THR A 411 2.60 -10.61 -18.51
N LEU A 412 3.12 -10.66 -17.29
CA LEU A 412 4.37 -10.03 -16.90
C LEU A 412 5.45 -11.10 -16.75
N VAL A 413 6.46 -11.07 -17.61
CA VAL A 413 7.62 -11.97 -17.57
C VAL A 413 8.76 -11.27 -16.86
N LEU A 414 9.33 -11.93 -15.85
CA LEU A 414 10.35 -11.36 -14.97
C LEU A 414 11.61 -12.19 -14.98
N PHE A 415 12.73 -11.54 -15.28
CA PHE A 415 14.08 -12.10 -15.23
C PHE A 415 14.81 -11.65 -13.96
N PRO A 416 15.28 -12.58 -13.12
CA PRO A 416 15.98 -12.26 -11.88
C PRO A 416 17.39 -11.71 -12.14
N GLY A 417 17.98 -11.08 -11.12
CA GLY A 417 19.39 -10.67 -11.15
C GLY A 417 20.33 -11.87 -10.98
N GLY A 418 21.63 -11.68 -11.22
CA GLY A 418 22.60 -12.78 -11.29
C GLY A 418 22.75 -13.61 -10.01
N ALA A 419 22.53 -12.98 -8.85
CA ALA A 419 22.58 -13.65 -7.55
C ALA A 419 21.20 -14.13 -7.06
N LEU A 420 20.13 -13.94 -7.83
CA LEU A 420 18.76 -14.19 -7.38
C LEU A 420 18.11 -15.34 -8.14
N THR A 421 17.39 -16.17 -7.42
CA THR A 421 16.43 -17.16 -7.91
C THR A 421 15.04 -16.55 -8.05
N ALA A 422 14.11 -17.30 -8.67
CA ALA A 422 12.69 -16.94 -8.66
C ALA A 422 12.15 -16.80 -7.22
N LYS A 423 12.61 -17.65 -6.30
CA LYS A 423 12.23 -17.58 -4.88
C LYS A 423 12.65 -16.24 -4.24
N GLU A 424 13.93 -15.89 -4.32
CA GLU A 424 14.46 -14.65 -3.72
C GLU A 424 13.86 -13.41 -4.40
N THR A 425 13.62 -13.47 -5.71
CA THR A 425 12.91 -12.41 -6.44
C THR A 425 11.53 -12.15 -5.87
N LYS A 426 10.74 -13.18 -5.54
CA LYS A 426 9.41 -13.01 -4.93
C LYS A 426 9.48 -12.44 -3.50
N GLU A 427 10.52 -12.79 -2.76
CA GLU A 427 10.74 -12.28 -1.40
C GLU A 427 11.10 -10.78 -1.41
N GLU A 428 11.84 -10.32 -2.42
CA GLU A 428 12.17 -8.90 -2.62
C GLU A 428 11.11 -8.11 -3.40
N PHE A 429 10.32 -8.78 -4.22
CA PHE A 429 9.35 -8.19 -5.14
C PHE A 429 7.93 -8.69 -4.86
N ASP A 430 7.28 -8.05 -3.89
CA ASP A 430 5.91 -8.35 -3.45
C ASP A 430 4.84 -7.89 -4.45
N ILE A 431 4.88 -8.45 -5.67
CA ILE A 431 4.04 -8.06 -6.81
C ILE A 431 2.83 -8.99 -7.02
N ILE A 432 2.89 -10.24 -6.55
CA ILE A 432 1.92 -11.29 -6.89
C ILE A 432 0.49 -10.87 -6.51
N THR A 433 0.28 -10.37 -5.29
CA THR A 433 -1.03 -9.90 -4.85
C THR A 433 -1.53 -8.73 -5.71
N THR A 434 -0.66 -7.76 -6.00
CA THR A 434 -1.03 -6.59 -6.82
C THR A 434 -1.39 -6.99 -8.24
N ALA A 435 -0.63 -7.92 -8.84
CA ALA A 435 -0.87 -8.44 -10.19
C ALA A 435 -2.17 -9.23 -10.26
N ALA A 436 -2.39 -10.19 -9.34
CA ALA A 436 -3.60 -11.02 -9.31
C ALA A 436 -4.87 -10.16 -9.19
N ALA A 437 -4.88 -9.19 -8.27
CA ALA A 437 -6.00 -8.26 -8.09
C ALA A 437 -6.26 -7.36 -9.31
N ASN A 438 -5.26 -7.21 -10.18
CA ASN A 438 -5.37 -6.49 -11.44
C ASN A 438 -5.52 -7.42 -12.65
N GLN A 439 -5.69 -8.72 -12.41
CA GLN A 439 -5.82 -9.76 -13.41
C GLN A 439 -4.60 -9.83 -14.35
N VAL A 440 -3.40 -9.75 -13.78
CA VAL A 440 -2.13 -9.91 -14.50
C VAL A 440 -1.49 -11.22 -14.04
N SER A 441 -1.18 -12.10 -14.99
CA SER A 441 -0.38 -13.31 -14.73
C SER A 441 1.09 -12.93 -14.60
N ILE A 442 1.82 -13.60 -13.71
CA ILE A 442 3.26 -13.40 -13.57
C ILE A 442 4.00 -14.68 -13.90
N LEU A 443 4.99 -14.58 -14.79
CA LEU A 443 5.94 -15.63 -15.12
C LEU A 443 7.32 -15.21 -14.61
N PHE A 444 7.82 -15.88 -13.57
CA PHE A 444 9.20 -15.73 -13.10
C PHE A 444 10.07 -16.74 -13.83
N MET A 445 11.03 -16.27 -14.62
CA MET A 445 12.01 -17.13 -15.27
C MET A 445 13.11 -17.49 -14.29
N ASN A 446 13.56 -18.74 -14.32
CA ASN A 446 14.75 -19.21 -13.60
C ASN A 446 15.98 -19.18 -14.52
N PHE A 447 16.12 -18.08 -15.25
CA PHE A 447 17.22 -17.85 -16.19
C PHE A 447 18.05 -16.65 -15.71
N ASN A 448 19.25 -16.94 -15.19
CA ASN A 448 20.14 -15.96 -14.57
C ASN A 448 21.62 -16.26 -14.86
N ARG A 449 22.54 -15.49 -14.26
CA ARG A 449 24.01 -15.66 -14.36
C ARG A 449 24.61 -15.46 -15.76
N HIS A 450 23.88 -14.80 -16.65
CA HIS A 450 24.35 -14.38 -17.96
C HIS A 450 24.48 -12.86 -17.99
N LEU A 451 25.71 -12.31 -18.11
CA LEU A 451 25.91 -10.86 -18.28
C LEU A 451 25.23 -10.37 -19.58
N TRP A 452 25.26 -11.21 -20.61
CA TRP A 452 24.51 -11.12 -21.87
C TRP A 452 24.10 -12.52 -22.31
N ILE A 453 23.17 -12.59 -23.26
CA ILE A 453 22.83 -13.82 -24.00
C ILE A 453 23.26 -13.65 -25.46
N ASP A 454 23.83 -14.70 -26.04
CA ASP A 454 24.18 -14.75 -27.46
C ASP A 454 22.95 -15.08 -28.33
N ASN A 455 23.13 -15.10 -29.66
CA ASN A 455 22.00 -15.35 -30.57
C ASN A 455 21.38 -16.73 -30.36
N THR A 456 22.19 -17.78 -30.19
CA THR A 456 21.73 -19.16 -29.98
C THR A 456 20.89 -19.25 -28.70
N THR A 457 21.39 -18.70 -27.60
CA THR A 457 20.70 -18.69 -26.31
C THR A 457 19.43 -17.84 -26.40
N THR A 458 19.45 -16.73 -27.14
CA THR A 458 18.27 -15.89 -27.35
C THR A 458 17.18 -16.63 -28.11
N GLU A 459 17.54 -17.38 -29.16
CA GLU A 459 16.61 -18.22 -29.93
C GLU A 459 15.99 -19.32 -29.05
N GLN A 460 16.82 -20.06 -28.30
CA GLN A 460 16.36 -21.10 -27.38
C GLN A 460 15.41 -20.56 -26.31
N LEU A 461 15.74 -19.40 -25.72
CA LEU A 461 14.91 -18.76 -24.70
C LEU A 461 13.59 -18.22 -25.28
N ALA A 462 13.60 -17.76 -26.53
CA ALA A 462 12.38 -17.36 -27.23
C ALA A 462 11.46 -18.56 -27.49
N GLU A 463 12.00 -19.68 -27.99
CA GLU A 463 11.27 -20.94 -28.21
C GLU A 463 10.71 -21.51 -26.90
N GLU A 464 11.49 -21.47 -25.82
CA GLU A 464 11.02 -21.86 -24.49
C GLU A 464 9.86 -20.97 -24.02
N LEU A 465 9.98 -19.65 -24.19
CA LEU A 465 8.93 -18.72 -23.81
C LEU A 465 7.64 -18.93 -24.62
N GLU A 466 7.75 -19.15 -25.94
CA GLU A 466 6.61 -19.49 -26.80
C GLU A 466 5.94 -20.79 -26.34
N THR A 467 6.73 -21.83 -26.05
CA THR A 467 6.24 -23.11 -25.52
C THR A 467 5.49 -22.91 -24.20
N ILE A 468 6.04 -22.14 -23.26
CA ILE A 468 5.38 -21.83 -21.99
C ILE A 468 4.03 -21.14 -22.24
N PHE A 469 3.97 -20.18 -23.15
CA PHE A 469 2.74 -19.47 -23.47
C PHE A 469 1.68 -20.40 -24.06
N ASP A 470 2.07 -21.28 -24.98
CA ASP A 470 1.17 -22.21 -25.64
C ASP A 470 0.64 -23.29 -24.68
N GLU A 471 1.53 -23.98 -23.95
CA GLU A 471 1.18 -25.05 -23.01
C GLU A 471 0.29 -24.56 -21.87
N ASN A 472 0.55 -23.34 -21.39
CA ASN A 472 -0.21 -22.75 -20.30
C ASN A 472 -1.38 -21.90 -20.77
N HIS A 473 -1.63 -21.81 -22.08
CA HIS A 473 -2.67 -20.99 -22.69
C HIS A 473 -2.65 -19.54 -22.16
N LEU A 474 -1.46 -18.95 -22.07
CA LEU A 474 -1.29 -17.57 -21.65
C LEU A 474 -1.71 -16.64 -22.79
N LYS A 475 -2.34 -15.52 -22.44
CA LYS A 475 -2.73 -14.53 -23.46
C LYS A 475 -1.49 -13.81 -23.99
N ALA A 476 -1.31 -13.86 -25.31
CA ALA A 476 -0.21 -13.19 -25.99
C ALA A 476 -0.45 -11.69 -26.27
N GLU A 477 -1.69 -11.22 -26.18
CA GLU A 477 -2.06 -9.86 -26.62
C GLU A 477 -1.50 -8.72 -25.77
N ASN A 478 -1.07 -8.96 -24.52
CA ASN A 478 -0.50 -7.91 -23.67
C ASN A 478 0.60 -8.44 -22.76
N ILE A 479 1.80 -8.54 -23.32
CA ILE A 479 2.99 -9.03 -22.63
C ILE A 479 3.89 -7.85 -22.28
N CYS A 480 4.41 -7.86 -21.05
CA CYS A 480 5.55 -7.02 -20.67
C CYS A 480 6.68 -7.91 -20.17
N ILE A 481 7.91 -7.58 -20.54
CA ILE A 481 9.12 -8.28 -20.10
C ILE A 481 9.99 -7.32 -19.30
N GLY A 482 10.56 -7.75 -18.19
CA GLY A 482 11.59 -6.96 -17.55
C GLY A 482 12.45 -7.74 -16.58
N GLY A 483 13.47 -7.07 -16.07
CA GLY A 483 14.41 -7.69 -15.16
C GLY A 483 15.20 -6.68 -14.35
N VAL A 484 15.79 -7.17 -13.27
CA VAL A 484 16.72 -6.42 -12.42
C VAL A 484 18.15 -6.80 -12.75
N SER A 485 19.08 -5.86 -12.65
CA SER A 485 20.50 -6.14 -12.89
C SER A 485 20.68 -6.79 -14.27
N ILE A 486 21.50 -7.83 -14.39
CA ILE A 486 21.73 -8.57 -15.64
C ILE A 486 20.45 -9.16 -16.25
N GLY A 487 19.40 -9.44 -15.46
CA GLY A 487 18.10 -9.87 -15.98
C GLY A 487 17.44 -8.81 -16.86
N GLY A 488 17.75 -7.52 -16.65
CA GLY A 488 17.32 -6.45 -17.56
C GLY A 488 18.03 -6.48 -18.92
N ASN A 489 19.27 -6.97 -18.98
CA ASN A 489 19.97 -7.17 -20.26
C ASN A 489 19.30 -8.30 -21.05
N VAL A 490 19.00 -9.43 -20.38
CA VAL A 490 18.22 -10.54 -20.95
C VAL A 490 16.87 -10.03 -21.48
N ALA A 491 16.14 -9.25 -20.66
CA ALA A 491 14.86 -8.68 -21.05
C ALA A 491 14.95 -7.82 -22.31
N LEU A 492 15.95 -6.94 -22.43
CA LEU A 492 16.15 -6.09 -23.60
C LEU A 492 16.51 -6.90 -24.85
N THR A 493 17.49 -7.81 -24.74
CA THR A 493 17.96 -8.62 -25.88
C THR A 493 16.87 -9.55 -26.39
N LEU A 494 16.17 -10.26 -25.50
CA LEU A 494 15.05 -11.13 -25.85
C LEU A 494 13.91 -10.34 -26.48
N SER A 495 13.51 -9.21 -25.87
CA SER A 495 12.46 -8.35 -26.44
C SER A 495 12.82 -7.91 -27.86
N ASN A 496 14.07 -7.48 -28.08
CA ASN A 496 14.53 -7.05 -29.40
C ASN A 496 14.43 -8.18 -30.43
N HIS A 497 14.83 -9.40 -30.06
CA HIS A 497 14.74 -10.58 -30.90
C HIS A 497 13.28 -10.91 -31.27
N LEU A 498 12.37 -10.92 -30.29
CA LEU A 498 10.94 -11.18 -30.52
C LEU A 498 10.32 -10.13 -31.46
N TYR A 499 10.70 -8.85 -31.31
CA TYR A 499 10.27 -7.79 -32.22
C TYR A 499 10.83 -7.95 -33.63
N GLN A 500 12.12 -8.28 -33.74
CA GLN A 500 12.79 -8.51 -35.02
C GLN A 500 12.11 -9.64 -35.81
N ASN A 501 11.77 -10.72 -35.12
CA ASN A 501 11.15 -11.91 -35.71
C ASN A 501 9.63 -11.85 -35.81
N LYS A 502 9.01 -10.73 -35.38
CA LYS A 502 7.55 -10.55 -35.37
C LYS A 502 6.81 -11.67 -34.63
N SER A 503 7.39 -12.16 -33.54
CA SER A 503 6.79 -13.19 -32.71
C SER A 503 5.44 -12.71 -32.15
N ASP A 504 4.47 -13.63 -32.05
CA ASP A 504 3.15 -13.36 -31.47
C ASP A 504 3.25 -12.96 -29.98
N ILE A 505 4.35 -13.32 -29.32
CA ILE A 505 4.64 -12.95 -27.94
C ILE A 505 5.55 -11.71 -27.80
N ALA A 506 5.76 -10.94 -28.87
CA ALA A 506 6.54 -9.71 -28.80
C ALA A 506 5.94 -8.72 -27.76
N PRO A 507 6.74 -8.23 -26.79
CA PRO A 507 6.19 -7.53 -25.63
C PRO A 507 5.76 -6.10 -25.95
N LYS A 508 4.59 -5.69 -25.48
CA LYS A 508 4.11 -4.30 -25.58
C LYS A 508 4.94 -3.31 -24.78
N GLY A 509 5.65 -3.78 -23.75
CA GLY A 509 6.58 -2.98 -22.97
C GLY A 509 7.75 -3.79 -22.43
N THR A 510 8.93 -3.17 -22.41
CA THR A 510 10.13 -3.73 -21.80
C THR A 510 10.66 -2.79 -20.72
N PHE A 511 11.08 -3.31 -19.58
CA PHE A 511 11.66 -2.49 -18.52
C PHE A 511 12.90 -3.12 -17.89
N ILE A 512 13.74 -2.26 -17.31
CA ILE A 512 14.94 -2.65 -16.58
C ILE A 512 14.94 -2.02 -15.19
N VAL A 513 15.59 -2.67 -14.23
CA VAL A 513 15.77 -2.17 -12.87
C VAL A 513 17.24 -2.19 -12.51
N ASP A 514 17.84 -1.01 -12.49
CA ASP A 514 19.26 -0.78 -12.19
C ASP A 514 20.22 -1.75 -12.91
N SER A 515 19.94 -1.98 -14.19
CA SER A 515 20.64 -2.95 -15.03
C SER A 515 21.91 -2.37 -15.67
N PRO A 516 23.01 -3.14 -15.76
CA PRO A 516 24.22 -2.74 -16.46
C PRO A 516 24.03 -2.90 -17.98
N ILE A 517 23.19 -2.05 -18.57
CA ILE A 517 22.81 -2.10 -19.99
C ILE A 517 23.89 -1.60 -20.95
N ASP A 518 24.99 -1.09 -20.40
CA ASP A 518 26.25 -0.82 -21.10
C ASP A 518 27.35 -1.68 -20.48
N LEU A 519 27.58 -2.83 -21.09
CA LEU A 519 28.58 -3.80 -20.66
C LEU A 519 30.01 -3.30 -20.86
N TYR A 520 30.22 -2.38 -21.81
CA TYR A 520 31.52 -1.74 -22.00
C TYR A 520 31.83 -0.84 -20.80
N ALA A 521 30.88 0.01 -20.40
CA ALA A 521 31.03 0.84 -19.20
C ALA A 521 31.15 -0.01 -17.92
N LEU A 522 30.44 -1.14 -17.84
CA LEU A 522 30.57 -2.09 -16.73
C LEU A 522 32.00 -2.65 -16.63
N TYR A 523 32.58 -3.11 -17.74
CA TYR A 523 33.96 -3.61 -17.78
C TYR A 523 34.96 -2.51 -17.37
N GLU A 524 34.89 -1.33 -17.97
CA GLU A 524 35.79 -0.23 -17.63
C GLU A 524 35.70 0.17 -16.15
N SER A 525 34.47 0.23 -15.61
CA SER A 525 34.27 0.53 -14.19
C SER A 525 34.86 -0.55 -13.27
N SER A 526 34.80 -1.82 -13.71
CA SER A 526 35.36 -2.95 -12.97
C SER A 526 36.89 -2.91 -12.97
N ILE A 527 37.51 -2.60 -14.11
CA ILE A 527 38.97 -2.41 -14.20
C ILE A 527 39.42 -1.23 -13.31
N LYS A 528 38.70 -0.10 -13.37
CA LYS A 528 38.98 1.06 -12.51
C LYS A 528 38.91 0.70 -11.02
N ASP A 529 37.95 -0.12 -10.62
CA ASP A 529 37.85 -0.60 -9.23
C ASP A 529 39.04 -1.52 -8.87
N ILE A 530 39.41 -2.45 -9.75
CA ILE A 530 40.55 -3.38 -9.54
C ILE A 530 41.87 -2.61 -9.38
N GLU A 531 42.05 -1.53 -10.14
CA GLU A 531 43.25 -0.69 -10.08
C GLU A 531 43.27 0.25 -8.85
N ASN A 532 42.18 0.34 -8.09
CA ASN A 532 42.07 1.23 -6.95
C ASN A 532 42.63 0.58 -5.66
N PRO A 533 43.79 1.05 -5.15
CA PRO A 533 44.44 0.43 -3.99
C PRO A 533 43.69 0.65 -2.67
N LYS A 534 42.60 1.43 -2.67
CA LYS A 534 41.79 1.71 -1.47
C LYS A 534 40.63 0.72 -1.26
N LEU A 535 40.38 -0.16 -2.23
CA LEU A 535 39.32 -1.16 -2.14
C LEU A 535 39.86 -2.46 -1.54
N ASP A 536 39.04 -3.08 -0.69
CA ASP A 536 39.35 -4.35 -0.02
C ASP A 536 38.95 -5.55 -0.89
N GLU A 537 39.47 -6.74 -0.56
CA GLU A 537 39.24 -7.97 -1.35
C GLU A 537 37.76 -8.35 -1.45
N GLU A 538 36.98 -8.13 -0.39
CA GLU A 538 35.53 -8.38 -0.41
C GLU A 538 34.83 -7.48 -1.44
N ARG A 539 35.15 -6.18 -1.47
CA ARG A 539 34.62 -5.25 -2.47
C ARG A 539 35.08 -5.59 -3.88
N LEU A 540 36.29 -6.10 -4.05
CA LEU A 540 36.88 -6.41 -5.34
C LEU A 540 36.39 -7.74 -5.95
N ALA A 541 35.73 -8.60 -5.17
CA ALA A 541 35.26 -9.91 -5.64
C ALA A 541 34.38 -9.82 -6.90
N GLU A 542 33.40 -8.91 -6.91
CA GLU A 542 32.48 -8.71 -8.03
C GLU A 542 33.17 -8.07 -9.26
N PRO A 543 33.90 -6.94 -9.15
CA PRO A 543 34.69 -6.41 -10.28
C PRO A 543 35.66 -7.41 -10.89
N LYS A 544 36.40 -8.17 -10.06
CA LYS A 544 37.32 -9.21 -10.54
C LYS A 544 36.59 -10.31 -11.29
N TRP A 545 35.45 -10.76 -10.78
CA TRP A 545 34.63 -11.74 -11.48
C TRP A 545 34.13 -11.23 -12.84
N ILE A 546 33.64 -9.99 -12.92
CA ILE A 546 33.17 -9.36 -14.17
C ILE A 546 34.31 -9.25 -15.19
N ALA A 547 35.47 -8.73 -14.77
CA ALA A 547 36.62 -8.55 -15.65
C ALA A 547 37.12 -9.90 -16.19
N ASN A 548 37.29 -10.88 -15.31
CA ASN A 548 37.70 -12.23 -15.70
C ASN A 548 36.70 -12.88 -16.66
N TYR A 549 35.39 -12.72 -16.41
CA TYR A 549 34.36 -13.27 -17.29
C TYR A 549 34.49 -12.73 -18.73
N PHE A 550 34.71 -11.43 -18.90
CA PHE A 550 34.93 -10.87 -20.25
C PHE A 550 36.25 -11.32 -20.88
N GLU A 551 37.33 -11.41 -20.10
CA GLU A 551 38.66 -11.80 -20.59
C GLU A 551 38.78 -13.29 -20.92
N GLU A 552 37.96 -14.14 -20.29
CA GLU A 552 37.85 -15.57 -20.61
C GLU A 552 37.02 -15.79 -21.88
N GLU A 553 35.94 -15.04 -22.07
CA GLU A 553 35.04 -15.17 -23.23
C GLU A 553 35.58 -14.52 -24.51
N PHE A 554 36.36 -13.44 -24.39
CA PHE A 554 36.85 -12.68 -25.54
C PHE A 554 38.38 -12.56 -25.57
N THR A 555 38.96 -12.64 -26.77
CA THR A 555 40.40 -12.48 -26.96
C THR A 555 40.85 -11.04 -26.66
N LYS A 556 42.01 -10.88 -26.00
CA LYS A 556 42.53 -9.57 -25.55
C LYS A 556 42.62 -8.52 -26.66
N ASP A 557 43.06 -8.89 -27.86
CA ASP A 557 43.22 -7.97 -28.99
C ASP A 557 41.90 -7.42 -29.55
N SER A 558 40.77 -8.05 -29.21
CA SER A 558 39.42 -7.64 -29.68
C SER A 558 38.40 -7.49 -28.54
N LEU A 559 38.85 -7.56 -27.29
CA LEU A 559 38.03 -7.62 -26.08
C LEU A 559 36.96 -6.53 -26.07
N LEU A 560 37.40 -5.27 -26.10
CA LEU A 560 36.51 -4.11 -26.06
C LEU A 560 35.50 -4.07 -27.21
N GLN A 561 35.92 -4.43 -28.43
CA GLN A 561 35.01 -4.48 -29.59
C GLN A 561 33.97 -5.60 -29.45
N ASN A 562 34.35 -6.75 -28.87
CA ASN A 562 33.42 -7.85 -28.66
C ASN A 562 32.43 -7.54 -27.53
N ILE A 563 32.87 -6.89 -26.45
CA ILE A 563 31.96 -6.40 -25.39
C ILE A 563 30.91 -5.46 -25.99
N GLN A 564 31.31 -4.54 -26.88
CA GLN A 564 30.38 -3.66 -27.58
C GLN A 564 29.37 -4.40 -28.46
N ARG A 565 29.71 -5.56 -29.02
CA ARG A 565 28.79 -6.37 -29.85
C ARG A 565 27.71 -7.06 -29.04
N VAL A 566 27.98 -7.39 -27.78
CA VAL A 566 27.02 -8.08 -26.91
C VAL A 566 26.27 -7.12 -25.96
N SER A 567 26.75 -5.89 -25.84
CA SER A 567 26.11 -4.87 -25.01
C SER A 567 24.80 -4.35 -25.60
N PRO A 568 23.67 -4.28 -24.86
CA PRO A 568 22.44 -3.70 -25.37
C PRO A 568 22.63 -2.26 -25.90
N PHE A 569 23.41 -1.46 -25.17
CA PHE A 569 23.79 -0.10 -25.54
C PHE A 569 25.28 0.13 -25.30
N THR A 570 25.87 1.08 -26.00
CA THR A 570 27.25 1.52 -25.75
C THR A 570 27.30 3.03 -25.85
N LEU A 571 27.60 3.70 -24.74
CA LEU A 571 27.69 5.16 -24.67
C LEU A 571 28.87 5.72 -25.45
N GLU A 572 30.02 5.04 -25.41
CA GLU A 572 31.28 5.50 -26.00
C GLU A 572 31.14 5.82 -27.50
N ASN A 573 30.52 4.91 -28.25
CA ASN A 573 30.25 5.08 -29.69
C ASN A 573 28.77 5.39 -30.00
N LYS A 574 27.94 5.54 -28.96
CA LYS A 574 26.49 5.78 -29.05
C LYS A 574 25.76 4.74 -29.91
N TYR A 575 26.18 3.48 -29.85
CA TYR A 575 25.59 2.37 -30.60
C TYR A 575 24.57 1.57 -29.77
N THR A 576 23.71 0.80 -30.44
CA THR A 576 22.75 -0.10 -29.78
C THR A 576 22.60 -1.41 -30.55
N ASN A 577 22.62 -2.52 -29.83
CA ASN A 577 22.31 -3.85 -30.36
C ASN A 577 20.83 -4.23 -30.20
N VAL A 578 20.00 -3.31 -29.71
CA VAL A 578 18.55 -3.50 -29.58
C VAL A 578 17.71 -2.54 -30.43
N PRO A 579 18.03 -2.33 -31.74
CA PRO A 579 17.42 -1.28 -32.54
C PRO A 579 15.90 -1.47 -32.78
N TYR A 580 15.39 -2.70 -32.72
CA TYR A 580 13.97 -2.99 -32.94
C TYR A 580 13.08 -2.50 -31.79
N LEU A 581 13.67 -2.15 -30.64
CA LEU A 581 12.97 -1.56 -29.50
C LEU A 581 12.71 -0.05 -29.63
N LYS A 582 13.22 0.61 -30.68
CA LYS A 582 13.10 2.08 -30.83
C LYS A 582 11.66 2.61 -30.68
N ASN A 583 10.68 1.85 -31.17
CA ASN A 583 9.28 2.23 -31.19
C ASN A 583 8.42 1.50 -30.12
N SER A 584 9.04 0.64 -29.29
CA SER A 584 8.37 -0.07 -28.20
C SER A 584 8.29 0.81 -26.94
N LYS A 585 7.41 0.45 -26.00
CA LYS A 585 7.36 1.14 -24.69
C LYS A 585 8.55 0.67 -23.87
N LEU A 586 9.39 1.59 -23.41
CA LEU A 586 10.53 1.28 -22.55
C LEU A 586 10.42 2.00 -21.22
N ARG A 587 10.81 1.33 -20.14
CA ARG A 587 10.91 1.97 -18.83
C ARG A 587 12.18 1.59 -18.10
N PHE A 588 12.98 2.58 -17.74
CA PHE A 588 14.22 2.39 -17.01
C PHE A 588 14.03 2.86 -15.57
N TYR A 589 14.27 1.96 -14.62
CA TYR A 589 14.24 2.28 -13.19
C TYR A 589 15.64 2.37 -12.63
N THR A 590 15.90 3.37 -11.78
CA THR A 590 17.15 3.46 -11.02
C THR A 590 16.97 4.22 -9.70
N GLU A 591 17.81 3.91 -8.72
CA GLU A 591 17.97 4.65 -7.47
C GLU A 591 19.40 5.21 -7.43
N PRO A 592 19.61 6.48 -7.84
CA PRO A 592 20.94 7.03 -7.98
C PRO A 592 21.79 7.08 -6.70
N ASP A 593 21.14 7.32 -5.54
CA ASP A 593 21.71 7.54 -4.20
C ASP A 593 23.26 7.57 -4.13
N SER A 594 23.84 8.65 -4.65
CA SER A 594 25.30 8.74 -4.84
C SER A 594 26.06 8.74 -3.52
N ILE A 595 25.40 9.19 -2.44
CA ILE A 595 25.98 9.20 -1.09
C ILE A 595 26.07 7.75 -0.61
N TRP A 596 24.99 6.98 -0.71
CA TRP A 596 25.01 5.58 -0.31
C TRP A 596 26.07 4.78 -1.07
N TRP A 597 26.17 4.93 -2.39
CA TRP A 597 27.17 4.22 -3.20
C TRP A 597 28.61 4.58 -2.80
N LYS A 598 28.87 5.86 -2.53
CA LYS A 598 30.19 6.31 -2.10
C LYS A 598 30.56 5.79 -0.70
N GLU A 599 29.62 5.83 0.24
CA GLU A 599 29.87 5.45 1.63
C GLU A 599 29.93 3.92 1.83
N ASN A 600 29.04 3.17 1.18
CA ASN A 600 28.88 1.73 1.41
C ASN A 600 29.66 0.87 0.41
N ARG A 601 29.88 1.38 -0.80
CA ARG A 601 30.55 0.63 -1.88
C ARG A 601 31.84 1.29 -2.36
N LYS A 602 32.22 2.45 -1.80
CA LYS A 602 33.41 3.23 -2.20
C LYS A 602 33.42 3.51 -3.72
N THR A 603 32.24 3.63 -4.32
CA THR A 603 32.06 3.77 -5.77
C THR A 603 31.63 5.19 -6.11
N ASP A 604 32.34 5.80 -7.06
CA ASP A 604 31.95 7.09 -7.63
C ASP A 604 30.63 6.93 -8.40
N PHE A 605 29.76 7.94 -8.32
CA PHE A 605 28.47 7.89 -9.00
C PHE A 605 28.59 7.60 -10.51
N GLN A 606 29.63 8.13 -11.16
CA GLN A 606 29.90 7.94 -12.59
C GLN A 606 30.19 6.47 -12.96
N SER A 607 30.59 5.65 -11.98
CA SER A 607 30.85 4.22 -12.14
C SER A 607 29.61 3.36 -11.83
N THR A 608 28.44 3.96 -11.59
CA THR A 608 27.20 3.23 -11.25
C THR A 608 26.32 2.99 -12.48
N ASN A 609 25.51 1.92 -12.42
CA ASN A 609 24.47 1.65 -13.42
C ASN A 609 23.51 2.83 -13.54
N ALA A 610 23.14 3.47 -12.42
CA ALA A 610 22.26 4.64 -12.40
C ALA A 610 22.74 5.77 -13.31
N TYR A 611 24.02 6.14 -13.20
CA TYR A 611 24.60 7.18 -14.03
C TYR A 611 24.58 6.80 -15.52
N VAL A 612 24.97 5.56 -15.84
CA VAL A 612 24.98 5.03 -17.21
C VAL A 612 23.56 5.04 -17.79
N ILE A 613 22.57 4.55 -17.05
CA ILE A 613 21.15 4.53 -17.43
C ILE A 613 20.65 5.95 -17.71
N GLN A 614 20.97 6.94 -16.86
CA GLN A 614 20.60 8.34 -17.08
C GLN A 614 21.18 8.90 -18.38
N LYS A 615 22.45 8.60 -18.68
CA LYS A 615 23.11 9.06 -19.91
C LYS A 615 22.52 8.40 -21.15
N ILE A 616 22.28 7.09 -21.11
CA ILE A 616 21.65 6.35 -22.20
C ILE A 616 20.25 6.87 -22.45
N ALA A 617 19.43 7.04 -21.40
CA ALA A 617 18.08 7.54 -21.54
C ALA A 617 18.05 8.93 -22.20
N LYS A 618 19.01 9.80 -21.86
CA LYS A 618 19.17 11.11 -22.51
C LYS A 618 19.54 10.97 -23.99
N ASP A 619 20.49 10.10 -24.33
CA ASP A 619 20.93 9.88 -25.72
C ASP A 619 19.81 9.25 -26.59
N LEU A 620 19.09 8.25 -26.06
CA LEU A 620 17.97 7.61 -26.75
C LEU A 620 16.83 8.60 -27.01
N LYS A 621 16.50 9.47 -26.04
CA LYS A 621 15.51 10.54 -26.23
C LYS A 621 15.95 11.52 -27.33
N ALA A 622 17.22 11.90 -27.38
CA ALA A 622 17.76 12.73 -28.47
C ALA A 622 17.69 12.03 -29.85
N LYS A 623 17.64 10.70 -29.88
CA LYS A 623 17.46 9.87 -31.09
C LYS A 623 16.00 9.49 -31.36
N ASN A 624 15.04 10.19 -30.76
CA ASN A 624 13.60 10.01 -30.95
C ASN A 624 13.04 8.66 -30.44
N TRP A 625 13.61 8.10 -29.38
CA TRP A 625 13.00 6.98 -28.64
C TRP A 625 11.89 7.53 -27.72
N ASN A 626 10.81 8.03 -28.33
CA ASN A 626 9.82 8.87 -27.67
C ASN A 626 8.96 8.15 -26.62
N LYS A 627 8.98 6.81 -26.60
CA LYS A 627 8.24 5.97 -25.65
C LYS A 627 9.12 5.46 -24.49
N LEU A 628 10.31 6.01 -24.32
CA LEU A 628 11.20 5.71 -23.20
C LEU A 628 10.89 6.60 -21.99
N GLU A 629 10.54 5.97 -20.88
CA GLU A 629 10.40 6.58 -19.56
C GLU A 629 11.62 6.26 -18.70
N LEU A 630 12.18 7.27 -18.03
CA LEU A 630 13.19 7.09 -16.98
C LEU A 630 12.51 7.42 -15.64
N ILE A 631 12.56 6.47 -14.71
CA ILE A 631 12.01 6.58 -13.36
C ILE A 631 13.17 6.55 -12.38
N GLU A 632 13.49 7.73 -11.86
CA GLU A 632 14.48 7.90 -10.80
C GLU A 632 13.75 7.91 -9.46
N THR A 633 14.14 7.00 -8.58
CA THR A 633 13.58 6.93 -7.24
C THR A 633 14.50 7.56 -6.22
N GLU A 634 13.94 7.86 -5.06
CA GLU A 634 14.67 8.35 -3.90
C GLU A 634 14.36 7.47 -2.71
N ASN A 635 15.40 7.09 -1.96
CA ASN A 635 15.31 6.29 -0.75
C ASN A 635 14.57 4.95 -0.96
N LYS A 636 14.85 4.29 -2.09
CA LYS A 636 14.40 2.93 -2.40
C LYS A 636 15.55 1.96 -2.53
N GLY A 637 15.21 0.69 -2.78
CA GLY A 637 16.16 -0.40 -2.85
C GLY A 637 16.50 -0.90 -1.45
N TYR A 638 15.67 -1.81 -0.96
CA TYR A 638 15.82 -2.59 0.26
C TYR A 638 15.68 -4.08 -0.06
N ARG A 639 16.50 -4.90 0.58
CA ARG A 639 16.41 -6.36 0.54
C ARG A 639 15.26 -6.86 1.42
N ALA A 640 14.88 -8.13 1.26
CA ALA A 640 13.80 -8.74 2.05
C ALA A 640 14.06 -8.72 3.57
N ASN A 641 15.33 -8.70 3.98
CA ASN A 641 15.75 -8.59 5.39
C ASN A 641 15.68 -7.15 5.94
N GLY A 642 15.36 -6.15 5.11
CA GLY A 642 15.27 -4.74 5.48
C GLY A 642 16.55 -3.93 5.24
N ASP A 643 17.64 -4.56 4.79
CA ASP A 643 18.89 -3.85 4.53
C ASP A 643 18.78 -2.97 3.28
N ARG A 644 19.28 -1.74 3.38
CA ARG A 644 19.33 -0.82 2.24
C ARG A 644 20.33 -1.32 1.20
N HIS A 645 19.86 -1.49 -0.03
CA HIS A 645 20.65 -1.84 -1.20
C HIS A 645 19.99 -1.24 -2.47
N PRO A 646 20.43 -0.07 -2.97
CA PRO A 646 19.89 0.64 -4.15
C PRO A 646 20.19 -0.05 -5.50
N HIS A 647 20.19 -1.38 -5.47
CA HIS A 647 20.27 -2.31 -6.59
C HIS A 647 19.45 -3.55 -6.21
N SER A 648 18.12 -3.42 -6.25
CA SER A 648 17.16 -4.46 -5.86
C SER A 648 15.78 -4.19 -6.45
N TRP A 649 14.90 -5.20 -6.44
CA TRP A 649 13.55 -5.09 -7.02
C TRP A 649 12.67 -4.02 -6.36
N SER A 650 12.90 -3.70 -5.09
CA SER A 650 12.11 -2.75 -4.32
C SER A 650 12.35 -1.28 -4.69
N ILE A 651 13.22 -1.01 -5.68
CA ILE A 651 13.23 0.24 -6.44
C ILE A 651 11.88 0.46 -7.14
N VAL A 652 11.25 -0.62 -7.62
CA VAL A 652 10.02 -0.55 -8.39
C VAL A 652 8.80 -0.45 -7.50
N ASN A 653 7.97 0.58 -7.77
CA ASN A 653 6.61 0.62 -7.22
C ASN A 653 5.71 -0.35 -7.98
N THR A 654 5.34 -1.47 -7.33
CA THR A 654 4.55 -2.56 -7.93
C THR A 654 3.21 -2.08 -8.52
N ARG A 655 2.52 -1.16 -7.83
CA ARG A 655 1.26 -0.57 -8.32
C ARG A 655 1.46 0.18 -9.64
N LYS A 656 2.43 1.11 -9.69
CA LYS A 656 2.72 1.89 -10.89
C LYS A 656 3.24 1.01 -12.04
N LEU A 657 3.95 -0.07 -11.73
CA LEU A 657 4.34 -1.04 -12.75
C LEU A 657 3.11 -1.75 -13.32
N ILE A 658 2.23 -2.30 -12.48
CA ILE A 658 1.04 -3.01 -12.93
C ILE A 658 0.07 -2.09 -13.69
N GLU A 659 -0.05 -0.82 -13.28
CA GLU A 659 -0.81 0.18 -14.04
C GLU A 659 -0.22 0.41 -15.44
N TRP A 660 1.10 0.36 -15.59
CA TRP A 660 1.77 0.47 -16.90
C TRP A 660 1.66 -0.80 -17.75
N VAL A 661 1.77 -1.99 -17.14
CA VAL A 661 1.59 -3.28 -17.83
C VAL A 661 0.20 -3.41 -18.45
N LYS A 662 -0.81 -2.74 -17.88
CA LYS A 662 -2.19 -2.77 -18.38
C LYS A 662 -2.48 -1.78 -19.51
N GLN A 663 -1.59 -0.83 -19.78
CA GLN A 663 -1.73 0.19 -20.83
C GLN A 663 -1.10 -0.28 -22.13
#